data_AF-A0AAV8V4I1-F1
#
_entry.id   AF-A0AAV8V4I1-F1
#
_cell.length_a   1.000
_cell.length_b   1.000
_cell.length_c   1.000
_cell.angle_alpha   90.00
_cell.angle_beta   90.00
_cell.angle_gamma   90.00
#
_symmetry.space_group_name_H-M   'P 1'
#
loop_
_entity.id
_entity.type
_entity.pdbx_description
1 polymer ?
#
loop_
_entity_poly.entity_id
_entity_poly.type
_entity_poly.pdbx_seq_one_letter_code
_entity_poly.pdbx_strand_id
1 'polypeptide(L)'
;MSKLAFEGILSGPVAGYVAACKDLGGLLEKQAGFVEQAFKEEMAFLNKASAMAKPSDDEFQAMLAVIGGEMGKVASVTSEAAPRSPLENHLTAVSESIGALGWVAVDPKPVPYIGDMEQAGEFYLSKILMQYKKTEEFGKHERFAKSLRQLCAALKAYVKEYHTTSLQWNAVSRKTVRGPASTVVEEQPSGVDELSSFEEIISGPLASYVAACKDLGDLVEKQAGFVSDVFKEELTFLTKVSAMAKPSDDEFQAMLAVIGGEMGKVASVTSEAAPRSPLENHLTAVSESIGALGWVAVDSKPVPYIGDMEQAGEFYLSKILMQYKKTEEFGKHERFVKSLRELCAALKAYVKEYHTTSLQWNTASRKTVRGPASTVVEEQPSGVDELSSFEEIISGPLASYVAACKDLGDLVEKQAGFVSDVFKEELTFLTKVSAMAKPSDDEFQAMLAVIGGEMGTVASVTSEAAPRSPLENHLTAVSESIGALGWVGVDSKPVPYIGDMEQAGEFYLSKILMQYKKTEEFGKHERFVKSLRELCAALKAYVKEYHTTSLQWNTASRKTVKGSASAVVEEESSGTDPLSSFEAVLSGSVEEYSKAAKELGGLVEEQSTFFVAALKEEFKLLQNASKMAKPGADAFQAMLTPIAENMGKVGEIASQAPPRDPFQNHLNALSESVGALGWVAVDSTPVPFIADMAAAGEFYISKLLMEYKKKDDFAKHEAFSKNLKAVYADLKKYVKKYHTTQLSWNYASSS
;
A
#
# COMPACT_ATOMS: atom_id res chain seq x y z
N MET A 1 -23.81 19.67 -8.79
CA MET A 1 -22.70 19.28 -9.70
C MET A 1 -22.55 17.75 -9.73
N SER A 2 -22.36 17.07 -8.59
CA SER A 2 -22.33 15.60 -8.50
C SER A 2 -23.47 14.88 -9.25
N LYS A 3 -24.75 15.27 -9.05
CA LYS A 3 -25.89 14.66 -9.78
C LYS A 3 -25.76 14.74 -11.31
N LEU A 4 -25.42 15.91 -11.85
CA LEU A 4 -25.28 16.13 -13.30
C LEU A 4 -24.09 15.34 -13.87
N ALA A 5 -23.00 15.22 -13.09
CA ALA A 5 -21.84 14.40 -13.49
C ALA A 5 -22.22 12.92 -13.60
N PHE A 6 -23.02 12.39 -12.67
CA PHE A 6 -23.49 11.01 -12.73
C PHE A 6 -24.53 10.78 -13.84
N GLU A 7 -25.41 11.75 -14.11
CA GLU A 7 -26.27 11.74 -15.31
C GLU A 7 -25.45 11.68 -16.61
N GLY A 8 -24.28 12.34 -16.62
CA GLY A 8 -23.29 12.24 -17.69
C GLY A 8 -22.74 10.82 -17.87
N ILE A 9 -22.52 10.08 -16.77
CA ILE A 9 -22.09 8.67 -16.81
C ILE A 9 -23.17 7.79 -17.44
N LEU A 10 -24.44 7.98 -17.05
CA LEU A 10 -25.57 7.24 -17.61
C LEU A 10 -25.78 7.51 -19.11
N SER A 11 -25.75 8.79 -19.50
CA SER A 11 -26.04 9.19 -20.88
C SER A 11 -24.85 8.98 -21.84
N GLY A 12 -23.62 8.90 -21.33
CA GLY A 12 -22.42 8.64 -22.11
C GLY A 12 -21.87 7.21 -21.91
N PRO A 13 -20.92 7.00 -20.96
CA PRO A 13 -20.27 5.71 -20.74
C PRO A 13 -21.19 4.49 -20.65
N VAL A 14 -22.28 4.55 -19.87
CA VAL A 14 -23.23 3.44 -19.73
C VAL A 14 -23.94 3.17 -21.06
N ALA A 15 -24.49 4.21 -21.71
CA ALA A 15 -25.15 4.07 -23.01
C ALA A 15 -24.20 3.50 -24.08
N GLY A 16 -22.94 3.95 -24.10
CA GLY A 16 -21.90 3.44 -25.00
C GLY A 16 -21.58 1.96 -24.75
N TYR A 17 -21.48 1.56 -23.48
CA TYR A 17 -21.29 0.17 -23.08
C TYR A 17 -22.46 -0.73 -23.46
N VAL A 18 -23.70 -0.30 -23.20
CA VAL A 18 -24.92 -1.04 -23.58
C VAL A 18 -24.99 -1.22 -25.10
N ALA A 19 -24.67 -0.18 -25.87
CA ALA A 19 -24.61 -0.27 -27.33
C ALA A 19 -23.56 -1.28 -27.81
N ALA A 20 -22.36 -1.29 -27.21
CA ALA A 20 -21.31 -2.25 -27.57
C ALA A 20 -21.68 -3.70 -27.22
N CYS A 21 -22.37 -3.92 -26.10
CA CYS A 21 -22.88 -5.25 -25.73
C CYS A 21 -23.99 -5.71 -26.67
N LYS A 22 -24.87 -4.80 -27.11
CA LYS A 22 -25.92 -5.08 -28.07
C LYS A 22 -25.38 -5.50 -29.45
N ASP A 23 -24.27 -4.92 -29.89
CA ASP A 23 -23.61 -5.31 -31.15
C ASP A 23 -23.11 -6.77 -31.14
N LEU A 24 -22.78 -7.30 -29.95
CA LEU A 24 -22.35 -8.69 -29.75
C LEU A 24 -23.54 -9.62 -29.44
N GLY A 25 -24.62 -9.08 -28.87
CA GLY A 25 -25.91 -9.75 -28.68
C GLY A 25 -25.92 -10.86 -27.62
N GLY A 26 -27.01 -11.64 -27.61
CA GLY A 26 -27.15 -12.83 -26.76
C GLY A 26 -27.22 -12.52 -25.26
N LEU A 27 -26.59 -13.37 -24.44
CA LEU A 27 -26.56 -13.18 -22.98
C LEU A 27 -25.85 -11.89 -22.57
N LEU A 28 -24.92 -11.38 -23.40
CA LEU A 28 -24.19 -10.15 -23.09
C LEU A 28 -25.09 -8.92 -23.19
N GLU A 29 -26.00 -8.88 -24.18
CA GLU A 29 -27.03 -7.82 -24.27
C GLU A 29 -27.97 -7.86 -23.05
N LYS A 30 -28.41 -9.05 -22.64
CA LYS A 30 -29.22 -9.23 -21.43
C LYS A 30 -28.47 -8.74 -20.17
N GLN A 31 -27.20 -9.12 -20.02
CA GLN A 31 -26.37 -8.72 -18.90
C GLN A 31 -26.18 -7.19 -18.86
N ALA A 32 -25.96 -6.56 -20.02
CA ALA A 32 -25.82 -5.12 -20.12
C ALA A 32 -27.07 -4.35 -19.69
N GLY A 33 -28.27 -4.90 -19.92
CA GLY A 33 -29.51 -4.34 -19.39
C GLY A 33 -29.55 -4.28 -17.85
N PHE A 34 -29.03 -5.31 -17.17
CA PHE A 34 -28.92 -5.29 -15.71
C PHE A 34 -27.81 -4.35 -15.21
N VAL A 35 -26.71 -4.21 -15.95
CA VAL A 35 -25.69 -3.19 -15.64
C VAL A 35 -26.29 -1.79 -15.75
N GLU A 36 -27.03 -1.49 -16.82
CA GLU A 36 -27.72 -0.20 -16.98
C GLU A 36 -28.70 0.06 -15.82
N GLN A 37 -29.45 -0.97 -15.41
CA GLN A 37 -30.35 -0.84 -14.25
C GLN A 37 -29.58 -0.61 -12.95
N ALA A 38 -28.47 -1.31 -12.71
CA ALA A 38 -27.66 -1.13 -11.52
C ALA A 38 -27.11 0.32 -11.40
N PHE A 39 -26.65 0.91 -12.50
CA PHE A 39 -26.22 2.31 -12.51
C PHE A 39 -27.40 3.29 -12.32
N LYS A 40 -28.60 2.98 -12.83
CA LYS A 40 -29.81 3.79 -12.55
C LYS A 40 -30.19 3.75 -11.08
N GLU A 41 -30.12 2.57 -10.45
CA GLU A 41 -30.34 2.44 -9.01
C GLU A 41 -29.27 3.12 -8.18
N GLU A 42 -28.01 3.07 -8.61
CA GLU A 42 -26.92 3.83 -7.96
C GLU A 42 -27.15 5.34 -8.06
N MET A 43 -27.63 5.85 -9.19
CA MET A 43 -28.03 7.25 -9.29
C MET A 43 -29.19 7.58 -8.33
N ALA A 44 -30.20 6.71 -8.23
CA ALA A 44 -31.31 6.90 -7.31
C ALA A 44 -30.83 6.92 -5.86
N PHE A 45 -29.92 6.02 -5.51
CA PHE A 45 -29.26 5.96 -4.22
C PHE A 45 -28.46 7.24 -3.92
N LEU A 46 -27.64 7.72 -4.86
CA LEU A 46 -26.85 8.94 -4.71
C LEU A 46 -27.73 10.18 -4.55
N ASN A 47 -28.84 10.25 -5.31
CA ASN A 47 -29.83 11.31 -5.15
C ASN A 47 -30.45 11.29 -3.74
N LYS A 48 -30.81 10.11 -3.24
CA LYS A 48 -31.35 9.97 -1.87
C LYS A 48 -30.30 10.38 -0.83
N ALA A 49 -29.07 9.88 -0.94
CA ALA A 49 -27.96 10.23 -0.05
C ALA A 49 -27.65 11.74 -0.03
N SER A 50 -27.73 12.40 -1.19
CA SER A 50 -27.52 13.86 -1.32
C SER A 50 -28.62 14.72 -0.71
N ALA A 51 -29.75 14.12 -0.31
CA ALA A 51 -30.90 14.80 0.26
C ALA A 51 -31.13 14.47 1.73
N MET A 52 -30.35 13.55 2.32
CA MET A 52 -30.54 13.09 3.70
C MET A 52 -29.23 13.09 4.49
N ALA A 53 -29.35 13.18 5.81
CA ALA A 53 -28.26 12.79 6.69
C ALA A 53 -28.03 11.28 6.58
N LYS A 54 -26.83 10.80 6.93
CA LYS A 54 -26.53 9.37 6.95
C LYS A 54 -27.64 8.62 7.73
N PRO A 55 -28.34 7.66 7.09
CA PRO A 55 -29.41 6.90 7.72
C PRO A 55 -28.87 5.95 8.79
N SER A 56 -29.78 5.34 9.54
CA SER A 56 -29.45 4.18 10.39
C SER A 56 -28.84 3.04 9.57
N ASP A 57 -28.06 2.17 10.20
CA ASP A 57 -27.42 1.06 9.51
C ASP A 57 -28.43 0.12 8.84
N ASP A 58 -29.59 -0.13 9.47
CA ASP A 58 -30.66 -0.93 8.87
C ASP A 58 -31.22 -0.29 7.59
N GLU A 59 -31.48 1.02 7.61
CA GLU A 59 -31.94 1.74 6.41
C GLU A 59 -30.83 1.81 5.35
N PHE A 60 -29.56 1.96 5.76
CA PHE A 60 -28.43 1.93 4.86
C PHE A 60 -28.27 0.57 4.17
N GLN A 61 -28.35 -0.52 4.92
CA GLN A 61 -28.31 -1.89 4.38
C GLN A 61 -29.50 -2.16 3.46
N ALA A 62 -30.70 -1.68 3.79
CA ALA A 62 -31.86 -1.77 2.92
C ALA A 62 -31.65 -1.01 1.59
N MET A 63 -30.98 0.14 1.63
CA MET A 63 -30.60 0.88 0.42
C MET A 63 -29.52 0.15 -0.40
N LEU A 64 -28.50 -0.41 0.25
CA LEU A 64 -27.45 -1.21 -0.41
C LEU A 64 -28.02 -2.47 -1.07
N ALA A 65 -29.02 -3.11 -0.45
CA ALA A 65 -29.66 -4.30 -0.98
C ALA A 65 -30.31 -4.08 -2.36
N VAL A 66 -30.76 -2.86 -2.68
CA VAL A 66 -31.33 -2.53 -4.00
C VAL A 66 -30.25 -2.63 -5.08
N ILE A 67 -29.11 -1.94 -4.89
CA ILE A 67 -27.99 -1.99 -5.84
C ILE A 67 -27.38 -3.40 -5.87
N GLY A 68 -27.18 -4.02 -4.70
CA GLY A 68 -26.66 -5.39 -4.58
C GLY A 68 -27.55 -6.43 -5.28
N GLY A 69 -28.86 -6.24 -5.27
CA GLY A 69 -29.81 -7.07 -6.01
C GLY A 69 -29.60 -6.99 -7.53
N GLU A 70 -29.41 -5.79 -8.09
CA GLU A 70 -29.11 -5.61 -9.51
C GLU A 70 -27.73 -6.16 -9.89
N MET A 71 -26.71 -5.93 -9.05
CA MET A 71 -25.37 -6.54 -9.22
C MET A 71 -25.44 -8.07 -9.22
N GLY A 72 -26.27 -8.66 -8.35
CA GLY A 72 -26.54 -10.10 -8.31
C GLY A 72 -27.16 -10.63 -9.60
N LYS A 73 -28.07 -9.87 -10.23
CA LYS A 73 -28.64 -10.24 -11.55
C LYS A 73 -27.58 -10.22 -12.65
N VAL A 74 -26.67 -9.23 -12.64
CA VAL A 74 -25.52 -9.18 -13.56
C VAL A 74 -24.67 -10.45 -13.43
N ALA A 75 -24.33 -10.85 -12.20
CA ALA A 75 -23.57 -12.06 -11.93
C ALA A 75 -24.33 -13.34 -12.32
N SER A 76 -25.65 -13.39 -12.11
CA SER A 76 -26.44 -14.59 -12.46
C SER A 76 -26.47 -14.86 -13.96
N VAL A 77 -26.46 -13.82 -14.82
CA VAL A 77 -26.43 -14.01 -16.28
C VAL A 77 -25.16 -14.74 -16.73
N THR A 78 -24.02 -14.52 -16.07
CA THR A 78 -22.78 -15.25 -16.36
C THR A 78 -22.96 -16.76 -16.17
N SER A 79 -23.73 -17.18 -15.17
CA SER A 79 -24.02 -18.60 -14.89
C SER A 79 -25.00 -19.25 -15.88
N GLU A 80 -25.73 -18.45 -16.66
CA GLU A 80 -26.62 -18.94 -17.73
C GLU A 80 -25.83 -19.35 -18.99
N ALA A 81 -24.54 -19.00 -19.08
CA ALA A 81 -23.72 -19.32 -20.23
C ALA A 81 -23.50 -20.82 -20.38
N ALA A 82 -23.72 -21.34 -21.59
CA ALA A 82 -23.35 -22.71 -21.92
C ALA A 82 -21.82 -22.89 -21.77
N PRO A 83 -21.34 -24.07 -21.34
CA PRO A 83 -19.90 -24.34 -21.28
C PRO A 83 -19.22 -24.05 -22.63
N ARG A 84 -18.13 -23.28 -22.61
CA ARG A 84 -17.38 -22.86 -23.82
C ARG A 84 -18.16 -21.89 -24.73
N SER A 85 -19.10 -21.12 -24.18
CA SER A 85 -19.74 -20.03 -24.92
C SER A 85 -18.69 -19.05 -25.45
N PRO A 86 -18.78 -18.59 -26.72
CA PRO A 86 -17.85 -17.59 -27.26
C PRO A 86 -17.79 -16.29 -26.43
N LEU A 87 -18.88 -15.95 -25.74
CA LEU A 87 -18.98 -14.75 -24.91
C LEU A 87 -18.70 -15.00 -23.42
N GLU A 88 -18.25 -16.19 -23.02
CA GLU A 88 -17.97 -16.51 -21.61
C GLU A 88 -17.01 -15.50 -20.96
N ASN A 89 -15.88 -15.21 -21.61
CA ASN A 89 -14.94 -14.19 -21.12
C ASN A 89 -15.56 -12.78 -21.04
N HIS A 90 -16.53 -12.45 -21.90
CA HIS A 90 -17.20 -11.15 -21.85
C HIS A 90 -18.10 -11.06 -20.64
N LEU A 91 -18.92 -12.09 -20.43
CA LEU A 91 -19.82 -12.18 -19.29
C LEU A 91 -19.05 -12.16 -17.96
N THR A 92 -17.91 -12.86 -17.90
CA THR A 92 -17.04 -12.86 -16.73
C THR A 92 -16.37 -11.50 -16.51
N ALA A 93 -15.86 -10.84 -17.55
CA ALA A 93 -15.29 -9.50 -17.43
C ALA A 93 -16.27 -8.52 -16.76
N VAL A 94 -17.54 -8.57 -17.19
CA VAL A 94 -18.60 -7.72 -16.63
C VAL A 94 -18.93 -8.10 -15.19
N SER A 95 -19.06 -9.39 -14.87
CA SER A 95 -19.38 -9.83 -13.50
C SER A 95 -18.25 -9.59 -12.50
N GLU A 96 -17.00 -9.61 -12.92
CA GLU A 96 -15.87 -9.25 -12.06
C GLU A 96 -15.79 -7.73 -11.85
N SER A 97 -16.10 -6.93 -12.88
CA SER A 97 -16.09 -5.47 -12.78
C SER A 97 -17.30 -4.87 -12.05
N ILE A 98 -18.46 -5.52 -12.06
CA ILE A 98 -19.70 -4.93 -11.50
C ILE A 98 -19.60 -4.68 -9.99
N GLY A 99 -18.70 -5.39 -9.30
CA GLY A 99 -18.35 -5.16 -7.89
C GLY A 99 -17.99 -3.72 -7.56
N ALA A 100 -17.54 -2.94 -8.57
CA ALA A 100 -17.19 -1.53 -8.42
C ALA A 100 -18.32 -0.68 -7.81
N LEU A 101 -19.60 -0.98 -8.10
CA LEU A 101 -20.75 -0.24 -7.55
C LEU A 101 -20.90 -0.40 -6.02
N GLY A 102 -20.17 -1.35 -5.42
CA GLY A 102 -20.08 -1.50 -3.96
C GLY A 102 -19.34 -0.36 -3.25
N TRP A 103 -18.70 0.57 -3.98
CA TRP A 103 -17.91 1.65 -3.39
C TRP A 103 -18.71 2.54 -2.44
N VAL A 104 -20.04 2.63 -2.62
CA VAL A 104 -20.94 3.42 -1.76
C VAL A 104 -20.91 2.97 -0.29
N ALA A 105 -20.45 1.75 0.00
CA ALA A 105 -20.28 1.20 1.34
C ALA A 105 -18.82 1.21 1.85
N VAL A 106 -17.87 1.74 1.07
CA VAL A 106 -16.44 1.66 1.36
C VAL A 106 -15.92 2.96 1.99
N ASP A 107 -15.28 2.83 3.16
CA ASP A 107 -14.63 3.91 3.90
C ASP A 107 -13.26 3.41 4.47
N PRO A 108 -12.12 4.08 4.19
CA PRO A 108 -11.98 5.42 3.65
C PRO A 108 -11.50 5.45 2.18
N LYS A 109 -11.53 4.31 1.48
CA LYS A 109 -10.81 4.09 0.22
C LYS A 109 -11.71 3.59 -0.93
N PRO A 110 -12.80 4.31 -1.29
CA PRO A 110 -13.68 3.88 -2.37
C PRO A 110 -12.99 3.91 -3.75
N VAL A 111 -12.07 4.83 -4.00
CA VAL A 111 -11.33 4.91 -5.28
C VAL A 111 -10.37 3.72 -5.50
N PRO A 112 -9.51 3.34 -4.52
CA PRO A 112 -8.75 2.09 -4.61
C PRO A 112 -9.63 0.86 -4.82
N TYR A 113 -10.74 0.75 -4.08
CA TYR A 113 -11.68 -0.37 -4.23
C TYR A 113 -12.23 -0.50 -5.65
N ILE A 114 -12.64 0.60 -6.28
CA ILE A 114 -13.08 0.58 -7.69
C ILE A 114 -11.94 0.12 -8.61
N GLY A 115 -10.71 0.52 -8.32
CA GLY A 115 -9.52 0.08 -9.06
C GLY A 115 -9.28 -1.43 -8.98
N ASP A 116 -9.52 -2.04 -7.81
CA ASP A 116 -9.38 -3.49 -7.64
C ASP A 116 -10.43 -4.26 -8.47
N MET A 117 -11.68 -3.78 -8.48
CA MET A 117 -12.77 -4.37 -9.28
C MET A 117 -12.55 -4.17 -10.80
N GLU A 118 -12.02 -3.02 -11.21
CA GLU A 118 -11.59 -2.75 -12.58
C GLU A 118 -10.51 -3.76 -13.02
N GLN A 119 -9.49 -3.97 -12.17
CA GLN A 119 -8.38 -4.88 -12.44
C GLN A 119 -8.82 -6.35 -12.54
N ALA A 120 -9.82 -6.76 -11.76
CA ALA A 120 -10.40 -8.10 -11.83
C ALA A 120 -11.02 -8.39 -13.22
N GLY A 121 -11.77 -7.43 -13.77
CA GLY A 121 -12.32 -7.55 -15.13
C GLY A 121 -11.27 -7.43 -16.24
N GLU A 122 -10.23 -6.62 -16.04
CA GLU A 122 -9.18 -6.35 -17.02
C GLU A 122 -8.45 -7.62 -17.49
N PHE A 123 -8.28 -8.60 -16.61
CA PHE A 123 -7.72 -9.91 -16.95
C PHE A 123 -8.51 -10.61 -18.07
N TYR A 124 -9.84 -10.54 -18.02
CA TYR A 124 -10.72 -11.14 -19.02
C TYR A 124 -10.81 -10.28 -20.28
N LEU A 125 -10.76 -8.96 -20.15
CA LEU A 125 -10.64 -8.06 -21.30
C LEU A 125 -9.38 -8.35 -22.13
N SER A 126 -8.25 -8.57 -21.47
CA SER A 126 -7.00 -8.97 -22.12
C SER A 126 -7.13 -10.31 -22.87
N LYS A 127 -7.84 -11.29 -22.30
CA LYS A 127 -8.15 -12.56 -22.98
C LYS A 127 -9.03 -12.37 -24.21
N ILE A 128 -10.07 -11.55 -24.12
CA ILE A 128 -10.96 -11.23 -25.26
C ILE A 128 -10.15 -10.62 -26.40
N LEU A 129 -9.36 -9.59 -26.10
CA LEU A 129 -8.53 -8.93 -27.11
C LEU A 129 -7.54 -9.89 -27.75
N MET A 130 -6.92 -10.78 -26.97
CA MET A 130 -6.02 -11.80 -27.50
C MET A 130 -6.76 -12.83 -28.38
N GLN A 131 -7.91 -13.32 -27.92
CA GLN A 131 -8.72 -14.34 -28.60
C GLN A 131 -9.19 -13.86 -29.98
N TYR A 132 -9.63 -12.60 -30.08
CA TYR A 132 -10.25 -12.07 -31.28
C TYR A 132 -9.30 -11.25 -32.17
N LYS A 133 -8.04 -11.01 -31.76
CA LYS A 133 -7.05 -10.14 -32.46
C LYS A 133 -6.89 -10.41 -33.96
N LYS A 134 -7.09 -11.66 -34.39
CA LYS A 134 -6.89 -12.11 -35.79
C LYS A 134 -8.20 -12.50 -36.48
N THR A 135 -9.33 -12.08 -35.93
CA THR A 135 -10.66 -12.38 -36.46
C THR A 135 -11.26 -11.13 -37.11
N GLU A 136 -12.13 -11.32 -38.10
CA GLU A 136 -12.84 -10.22 -38.76
C GLU A 136 -13.76 -9.45 -37.77
N GLU A 137 -14.18 -10.11 -36.69
CA GLU A 137 -15.05 -9.55 -35.64
C GLU A 137 -14.29 -8.75 -34.56
N PHE A 138 -12.95 -8.63 -34.66
CA PHE A 138 -12.12 -7.97 -33.64
C PHE A 138 -12.65 -6.59 -33.22
N GLY A 139 -13.10 -5.77 -34.18
CA GLY A 139 -13.58 -4.42 -33.92
C GLY A 139 -14.76 -4.36 -32.94
N LYS A 140 -15.67 -5.34 -32.96
CA LYS A 140 -16.80 -5.40 -32.02
C LYS A 140 -16.34 -5.75 -30.60
N HIS A 141 -15.43 -6.71 -30.48
CA HIS A 141 -14.85 -7.14 -29.21
C HIS A 141 -13.95 -6.05 -28.59
N GLU A 142 -13.18 -5.35 -29.42
CA GLU A 142 -12.38 -4.20 -29.00
C GLU A 142 -13.27 -3.04 -28.52
N ARG A 143 -14.35 -2.75 -29.26
CA ARG A 143 -15.34 -1.73 -28.87
C ARG A 143 -15.96 -2.06 -27.51
N PHE A 144 -16.35 -3.31 -27.28
CA PHE A 144 -16.82 -3.78 -25.98
C PHE A 144 -15.77 -3.53 -24.88
N ALA A 145 -14.53 -3.99 -25.07
CA ALA A 145 -13.48 -3.84 -24.06
C ALA A 145 -13.20 -2.36 -23.74
N LYS A 146 -13.12 -1.49 -24.75
CA LYS A 146 -12.97 -0.03 -24.57
C LYS A 146 -14.14 0.56 -23.79
N SER A 147 -15.38 0.15 -24.10
CA SER A 147 -16.56 0.68 -23.43
C SER A 147 -16.66 0.29 -21.95
N LEU A 148 -16.28 -0.94 -21.58
CA LEU A 148 -16.28 -1.37 -20.18
C LEU A 148 -15.18 -0.66 -19.37
N ARG A 149 -13.97 -0.48 -19.95
CA ARG A 149 -12.91 0.33 -19.33
C ARG A 149 -13.34 1.78 -19.13
N GLN A 150 -13.96 2.38 -20.15
CA GLN A 150 -14.46 3.74 -20.07
C GLN A 150 -15.53 3.89 -18.99
N LEU A 151 -16.42 2.90 -18.84
CA LEU A 151 -17.42 2.87 -17.78
C LEU A 151 -16.78 2.85 -16.38
N CYS A 152 -15.81 1.96 -16.14
CA CYS A 152 -15.10 1.86 -14.85
C CYS A 152 -14.29 3.13 -14.55
N ALA A 153 -13.58 3.66 -15.54
CA ALA A 153 -12.80 4.89 -15.41
C ALA A 153 -13.69 6.11 -15.10
N ALA A 154 -14.87 6.20 -15.74
CA ALA A 154 -15.82 7.27 -15.48
C ALA A 154 -16.38 7.21 -14.05
N LEU A 155 -16.76 6.02 -13.56
CA LEU A 155 -17.18 5.81 -12.18
C LEU A 155 -16.07 6.20 -11.19
N LYS A 156 -14.85 5.72 -11.42
CA LYS A 156 -13.67 6.01 -10.58
C LYS A 156 -13.36 7.51 -10.53
N ALA A 157 -13.42 8.21 -11.66
CA ALA A 157 -13.21 9.65 -11.73
C ALA A 157 -14.30 10.41 -10.95
N TYR A 158 -15.57 10.03 -11.13
CA TYR A 158 -16.68 10.61 -10.38
C TYR A 158 -16.51 10.43 -8.86
N VAL A 159 -16.19 9.22 -8.41
CA VAL A 159 -15.99 8.95 -6.98
C VAL A 159 -14.77 9.69 -6.43
N LYS A 160 -13.68 9.79 -7.20
CA LYS A 160 -12.50 10.56 -6.83
C LYS A 160 -12.83 12.04 -6.61
N GLU A 161 -13.65 12.62 -7.49
CA GLU A 161 -14.01 14.04 -7.47
C GLU A 161 -15.04 14.38 -6.38
N TYR A 162 -16.07 13.55 -6.20
CA TYR A 162 -17.22 13.87 -5.34
C TYR A 162 -17.29 13.09 -4.03
N HIS A 163 -16.56 11.97 -3.91
CA HIS A 163 -16.68 10.99 -2.81
C HIS A 163 -15.31 10.40 -2.40
N THR A 164 -14.29 11.25 -2.30
CA THR A 164 -12.87 10.85 -2.23
C THR A 164 -12.53 9.86 -1.11
N THR A 165 -13.09 10.05 0.08
CA THR A 165 -12.85 9.18 1.25
C THR A 165 -14.03 8.26 1.56
N SER A 166 -15.25 8.69 1.28
CA SER A 166 -16.45 7.89 1.47
C SER A 166 -17.64 8.59 0.81
N LEU A 167 -18.75 7.87 0.69
CA LEU A 167 -20.03 8.42 0.26
C LEU A 167 -20.38 9.68 1.07
N GLN A 168 -20.71 10.76 0.38
CA GLN A 168 -21.02 12.05 0.99
C GLN A 168 -22.53 12.18 1.18
N TRP A 169 -22.94 12.49 2.42
CA TRP A 169 -24.33 12.70 2.81
C TRP A 169 -24.63 14.20 2.99
N ASN A 170 -25.91 14.58 2.95
CA ASN A 170 -26.28 15.98 3.14
C ASN A 170 -26.24 16.41 4.61
N ALA A 171 -25.55 17.53 4.88
CA ALA A 171 -25.47 18.16 6.18
C ALA A 171 -26.29 19.47 6.21
N VAL A 172 -27.63 19.38 6.19
CA VAL A 172 -28.50 20.57 6.35
C VAL A 172 -29.47 20.41 7.53
N SER A 173 -28.98 20.90 8.67
CA SER A 173 -29.62 21.55 9.84
C SER A 173 -30.96 21.05 10.40
N ARG A 174 -30.95 20.63 11.67
CA ARG A 174 -32.02 20.98 12.63
C ARG A 174 -31.65 22.31 13.31
N LYS A 175 -32.30 23.41 12.91
CA LYS A 175 -32.25 24.71 13.62
C LYS A 175 -33.30 24.76 14.73
N THR A 176 -32.81 24.80 15.97
CA THR A 176 -33.31 25.47 17.19
C THR A 176 -34.77 25.95 17.28
N VAL A 177 -35.49 25.49 18.32
CA VAL A 177 -36.40 26.33 19.11
C VAL A 177 -36.03 26.19 20.59
N ARG A 178 -35.74 27.33 21.23
CA ARG A 178 -35.43 27.48 22.66
C ARG A 178 -36.72 27.92 23.38
N GLY A 179 -37.13 27.17 24.41
CA GLY A 179 -38.24 27.46 25.33
C GLY A 179 -38.16 26.55 26.58
N PRO A 180 -38.73 26.95 27.74
CA PRO A 180 -38.13 26.73 29.07
C PRO A 180 -38.39 25.35 29.71
N ALA A 181 -37.60 25.07 30.74
CA ALA A 181 -37.45 23.80 31.46
C ALA A 181 -38.73 23.22 32.11
N SER A 182 -38.98 21.93 31.92
CA SER A 182 -38.88 20.89 32.98
C SER A 182 -39.26 19.48 32.48
N THR A 183 -38.26 18.59 32.49
CA THR A 183 -38.27 17.16 32.89
C THR A 183 -39.47 16.27 32.57
N VAL A 184 -39.31 15.33 31.62
CA VAL A 184 -39.20 13.87 31.85
C VAL A 184 -38.33 13.28 30.72
N VAL A 185 -37.49 12.32 31.10
CA VAL A 185 -36.33 11.77 30.38
C VAL A 185 -36.75 10.84 29.23
N GLU A 186 -36.19 11.07 28.05
CA GLU A 186 -36.07 10.08 26.98
C GLU A 186 -34.62 10.14 26.50
N GLU A 187 -33.85 9.10 26.79
CA GLU A 187 -32.40 9.03 26.58
C GLU A 187 -32.07 8.96 25.08
N GLN A 188 -31.28 9.92 24.61
CA GLN A 188 -30.36 9.68 23.50
C GLN A 188 -29.12 8.99 24.09
N PRO A 189 -28.59 7.91 23.51
CA PRO A 189 -27.28 7.44 23.91
C PRO A 189 -26.26 8.49 23.48
N SER A 190 -25.52 8.96 24.47
CA SER A 190 -24.26 9.67 24.35
C SER A 190 -23.39 9.07 23.25
N GLY A 191 -22.62 9.91 22.55
CA GLY A 191 -21.47 9.41 21.80
C GLY A 191 -20.66 8.50 22.72
N VAL A 192 -20.64 7.21 22.39
CA VAL A 192 -19.99 6.18 23.18
C VAL A 192 -18.50 6.49 23.23
N ASP A 193 -17.99 6.62 24.44
CA ASP A 193 -16.55 6.69 24.67
C ASP A 193 -15.89 5.36 24.28
N GLU A 194 -14.57 5.37 24.11
CA GLU A 194 -13.76 4.21 23.68
C GLU A 194 -14.18 2.89 24.35
N LEU A 195 -14.34 2.88 25.68
CA LEU A 195 -14.70 1.66 26.41
C LEU A 195 -16.12 1.20 26.09
N SER A 196 -17.07 2.13 26.01
CA SER A 196 -18.45 1.86 25.62
C SER A 196 -18.53 1.27 24.20
N SER A 197 -17.71 1.73 23.25
CA SER A 197 -17.65 1.16 21.89
C SER A 197 -17.09 -0.26 21.86
N PHE A 198 -16.16 -0.60 22.76
CA PHE A 198 -15.69 -1.98 22.89
C PHE A 198 -16.73 -2.88 23.60
N GLU A 199 -17.46 -2.35 24.58
CA GLU A 199 -18.61 -3.01 25.20
C GLU A 199 -19.74 -3.31 24.19
N GLU A 200 -19.94 -2.45 23.19
CA GLU A 200 -20.85 -2.71 22.06
C GLU A 200 -20.39 -3.91 21.20
N ILE A 201 -19.07 -4.09 21.00
CA ILE A 201 -18.54 -5.30 20.33
C ILE A 201 -18.91 -6.55 21.14
N ILE A 202 -18.77 -6.50 22.47
CA ILE A 202 -19.05 -7.61 23.37
C ILE A 202 -20.55 -7.94 23.39
N SER A 203 -21.41 -6.93 23.49
CA SER A 203 -22.86 -7.09 23.60
C SER A 203 -23.56 -7.35 22.26
N GLY A 204 -22.96 -6.98 21.13
CA GLY A 204 -23.49 -7.16 19.78
C GLY A 204 -22.80 -8.29 18.99
N PRO A 205 -21.75 -7.98 18.19
CA PRO A 205 -21.04 -8.95 17.34
C PRO A 205 -20.58 -10.23 18.08
N LEU A 206 -19.98 -10.10 19.26
CA LEU A 206 -19.49 -11.24 20.03
C LEU A 206 -20.64 -12.10 20.55
N ALA A 207 -21.69 -11.48 21.11
CA ALA A 207 -22.88 -12.19 21.55
C ALA A 207 -23.56 -12.95 20.39
N SER A 208 -23.62 -12.34 19.20
CA SER A 208 -24.15 -12.96 17.98
C SER A 208 -23.30 -14.16 17.54
N TYR A 209 -21.98 -14.04 17.60
CA TYR A 209 -21.05 -15.13 17.31
C TYR A 209 -21.21 -16.30 18.29
N VAL A 210 -21.27 -16.03 19.60
CA VAL A 210 -21.48 -17.07 20.62
C VAL A 210 -22.83 -17.78 20.41
N ALA A 211 -23.88 -17.03 20.09
CA ALA A 211 -25.19 -17.61 19.76
C ALA A 211 -25.13 -18.51 18.53
N ALA A 212 -24.42 -18.12 17.47
CA ALA A 212 -24.27 -18.94 16.27
C ALA A 212 -23.46 -20.23 16.54
N CYS A 213 -22.49 -20.19 17.46
CA CYS A 213 -21.69 -21.35 17.85
C CYS A 213 -22.50 -22.42 18.61
N LYS A 214 -23.49 -21.98 19.40
CA LYS A 214 -24.37 -22.87 20.17
C LYS A 214 -25.19 -23.81 19.29
N ASP A 215 -25.54 -23.38 18.07
CA ASP A 215 -26.30 -24.18 17.12
C ASP A 215 -25.46 -25.29 16.44
N LEU A 216 -24.12 -25.28 16.60
CA LEU A 216 -23.21 -26.16 15.85
C LEU A 216 -22.74 -27.39 16.64
N GLY A 217 -22.51 -27.26 17.94
CA GLY A 217 -22.15 -28.38 18.82
C GLY A 217 -21.25 -27.98 20.00
N ASP A 218 -21.20 -28.85 21.02
CA ASP A 218 -20.62 -28.59 22.34
C ASP A 218 -19.17 -28.08 22.31
N LEU A 219 -18.34 -28.59 21.38
CA LEU A 219 -16.93 -28.19 21.31
C LEU A 219 -16.75 -26.79 20.69
N VAL A 220 -17.60 -26.43 19.73
CA VAL A 220 -17.62 -25.10 19.11
C VAL A 220 -18.23 -24.08 20.09
N GLU A 221 -19.28 -24.46 20.83
CA GLU A 221 -19.85 -23.66 21.92
C GLU A 221 -18.80 -23.41 23.02
N LYS A 222 -18.06 -24.45 23.43
CA LYS A 222 -16.96 -24.32 24.40
C LYS A 222 -15.89 -23.35 23.91
N GLN A 223 -15.44 -23.46 22.66
CA GLN A 223 -14.45 -22.54 22.10
C GLN A 223 -14.96 -21.10 22.07
N ALA A 224 -16.22 -20.89 21.69
CA ALA A 224 -16.85 -19.58 21.69
C ALA A 224 -16.97 -18.98 23.10
N GLY A 225 -17.14 -19.83 24.13
CA GLY A 225 -17.04 -19.41 25.53
C GLY A 225 -15.70 -18.78 25.85
N PHE A 226 -14.59 -19.43 25.47
CA PHE A 226 -13.25 -18.85 25.66
C PHE A 226 -13.01 -17.60 24.82
N VAL A 227 -13.57 -17.52 23.61
CA VAL A 227 -13.56 -16.28 22.81
C VAL A 227 -14.28 -15.16 23.57
N SER A 228 -15.42 -15.46 24.19
CA SER A 228 -16.14 -14.49 25.02
C SER A 228 -15.31 -14.00 26.21
N ASP A 229 -14.58 -14.92 26.85
CA ASP A 229 -13.76 -14.60 28.02
C ASP A 229 -12.57 -13.71 27.65
N VAL A 230 -11.86 -14.00 26.55
CA VAL A 230 -10.72 -13.17 26.14
C VAL A 230 -11.13 -11.75 25.72
N PHE A 231 -12.29 -11.57 25.07
CA PHE A 231 -12.80 -10.23 24.77
C PHE A 231 -13.17 -9.45 26.05
N LYS A 232 -13.75 -10.10 27.07
CA LYS A 232 -14.00 -9.45 28.37
C LYS A 232 -12.71 -9.10 29.10
N GLU A 233 -11.69 -9.95 28.99
CA GLU A 233 -10.36 -9.68 29.54
C GLU A 233 -9.70 -8.51 28.80
N GLU A 234 -9.84 -8.42 27.48
CA GLU A 234 -9.33 -7.31 26.69
C GLU A 234 -10.07 -5.99 27.03
N LEU A 235 -11.37 -6.01 27.30
CA LEU A 235 -12.07 -4.85 27.86
C LEU A 235 -11.50 -4.43 29.22
N THR A 236 -11.20 -5.39 30.09
CA THR A 236 -10.59 -5.13 31.40
C THR A 236 -9.20 -4.50 31.22
N PHE A 237 -8.42 -5.01 30.28
CA PHE A 237 -7.13 -4.45 29.89
C PHE A 237 -7.27 -3.03 29.35
N LEU A 238 -8.17 -2.78 28.40
CA LEU A 238 -8.41 -1.46 27.81
C LEU A 238 -8.89 -0.45 28.86
N THR A 239 -9.75 -0.88 29.78
CA THR A 239 -10.19 -0.06 30.93
C THR A 239 -8.98 0.38 31.75
N LYS A 240 -8.06 -0.54 32.05
CA LYS A 240 -6.83 -0.24 32.78
C LYS A 240 -5.92 0.71 31.99
N VAL A 241 -5.68 0.42 30.71
CA VAL A 241 -4.87 1.21 29.77
C VAL A 241 -5.40 2.65 29.63
N SER A 242 -6.72 2.82 29.57
CA SER A 242 -7.36 4.13 29.44
C SER A 242 -7.12 5.04 30.65
N ALA A 243 -6.86 4.47 31.82
CA ALA A 243 -6.68 5.20 33.08
C ALA A 243 -5.22 5.27 33.55
N MET A 244 -4.28 4.66 32.82
CA MET A 244 -2.87 4.59 33.21
C MET A 244 -1.94 5.19 32.15
N ALA A 245 -0.83 5.77 32.61
CA ALA A 245 0.30 6.02 31.74
C ALA A 245 0.91 4.69 31.27
N LYS A 246 1.63 4.71 30.14
CA LYS A 246 2.34 3.53 29.64
C LYS A 246 3.26 2.99 30.76
N PRO A 247 3.06 1.76 31.23
CA PRO A 247 3.87 1.16 32.29
C PRO A 247 5.25 0.74 31.74
N SER A 248 6.11 0.22 32.61
CA SER A 248 7.39 -0.37 32.17
C SER A 248 7.16 -1.56 31.23
N ASP A 249 8.14 -1.90 30.41
CA ASP A 249 8.00 -3.01 29.45
C ASP A 249 7.73 -4.35 30.17
N ASP A 250 8.36 -4.60 31.33
CA ASP A 250 8.10 -5.80 32.14
C ASP A 250 6.66 -5.87 32.64
N GLU A 251 6.12 -4.74 33.13
CA GLU A 251 4.72 -4.65 33.58
C GLU A 251 3.75 -4.76 32.40
N PHE A 252 4.10 -4.20 31.23
CA PHE A 252 3.30 -4.31 30.02
C PHE A 252 3.27 -5.75 29.50
N GLN A 253 4.42 -6.43 29.45
CA GLN A 253 4.51 -7.85 29.09
C GLN A 253 3.74 -8.74 30.06
N ALA A 254 3.76 -8.44 31.36
CA ALA A 254 2.94 -9.14 32.35
C ALA A 254 1.44 -8.96 32.08
N MET A 255 1.00 -7.78 31.62
CA MET A 255 -0.39 -7.55 31.20
C MET A 255 -0.74 -8.29 29.90
N LEU A 256 0.14 -8.27 28.90
CA LEU A 256 -0.04 -8.99 27.64
C LEU A 256 -0.09 -10.52 27.84
N ALA A 257 0.66 -11.05 28.81
CA ALA A 257 0.67 -12.47 29.14
C ALA A 257 -0.71 -12.97 29.62
N VAL A 258 -1.53 -12.12 30.25
CA VAL A 258 -2.90 -12.46 30.66
C VAL A 258 -3.78 -12.68 29.43
N ILE A 259 -3.79 -11.71 28.49
CA ILE A 259 -4.54 -11.81 27.23
C ILE A 259 -4.04 -13.01 26.41
N GLY A 260 -2.72 -13.18 26.28
CA GLY A 260 -2.12 -14.30 25.57
C GLY A 260 -2.47 -15.66 26.18
N GLY A 261 -2.58 -15.75 27.51
CA GLY A 261 -3.04 -16.93 28.22
C GLY A 261 -4.49 -17.31 27.87
N GLU A 262 -5.40 -16.33 27.84
CA GLU A 262 -6.80 -16.54 27.45
C GLU A 262 -6.94 -16.90 25.96
N MET A 263 -6.21 -16.24 25.07
CA MET A 263 -6.12 -16.62 23.64
C MET A 263 -5.62 -18.07 23.48
N GLY A 264 -4.66 -18.49 24.30
CA GLY A 264 -4.15 -19.86 24.32
C GLY A 264 -5.23 -20.90 24.65
N LYS A 265 -6.19 -20.56 25.52
CA LYS A 265 -7.33 -21.45 25.82
C LYS A 265 -8.21 -21.64 24.59
N VAL A 266 -8.49 -20.58 23.81
CA VAL A 266 -9.24 -20.66 22.54
C VAL A 266 -8.56 -21.62 21.56
N ALA A 267 -7.24 -21.47 21.40
CA ALA A 267 -6.45 -22.32 20.50
C ALA A 267 -6.39 -23.79 20.97
N SER A 268 -6.39 -24.03 22.28
CA SER A 268 -6.30 -25.38 22.85
C SER A 268 -7.50 -26.27 22.53
N VAL A 269 -8.70 -25.69 22.35
CA VAL A 269 -9.93 -26.45 22.05
C VAL A 269 -9.83 -27.21 20.72
N THR A 270 -9.10 -26.68 19.74
CA THR A 270 -8.88 -27.36 18.45
C THR A 270 -8.23 -28.74 18.63
N SER A 271 -7.36 -28.89 19.64
CA SER A 271 -6.69 -30.17 19.95
C SER A 271 -7.58 -31.22 20.63
N GLU A 272 -8.73 -30.80 21.17
CA GLU A 272 -9.72 -31.69 21.78
C GLU A 272 -10.65 -32.34 20.74
N ALA A 273 -10.59 -31.89 19.48
CA ALA A 273 -11.41 -32.43 18.41
C ALA A 273 -11.03 -33.88 18.09
N ALA A 274 -12.03 -34.75 17.92
CA ALA A 274 -11.80 -36.09 17.43
C ALA A 274 -11.14 -36.05 16.03
N PRO A 275 -10.26 -37.02 15.69
CA PRO A 275 -9.68 -37.11 14.36
C PRO A 275 -10.76 -37.11 13.28
N ARG A 276 -10.64 -36.21 12.29
CA ARG A 276 -11.61 -36.01 11.20
C ARG A 276 -12.98 -35.49 11.68
N SER A 277 -13.02 -34.71 12.75
CA SER A 277 -14.24 -34.02 13.20
C SER A 277 -14.83 -33.19 12.05
N PRO A 278 -16.14 -33.27 11.77
CA PRO A 278 -16.77 -32.46 10.72
C PRO A 278 -16.73 -30.96 11.01
N LEU A 279 -16.43 -30.57 12.26
CA LEU A 279 -16.31 -29.19 12.73
C LEU A 279 -14.85 -28.72 12.87
N GLU A 280 -13.86 -29.51 12.45
CA GLU A 280 -12.43 -29.15 12.54
C GLU A 280 -12.15 -27.78 11.88
N ASN A 281 -12.68 -27.54 10.68
CA ASN A 281 -12.54 -26.24 10.01
C ASN A 281 -13.14 -25.07 10.81
N HIS A 282 -14.19 -25.30 11.62
CA HIS A 282 -14.76 -24.25 12.47
C HIS A 282 -13.81 -23.89 13.60
N LEU A 283 -13.28 -24.92 14.27
CA LEU A 283 -12.35 -24.75 15.38
C LEU A 283 -11.04 -24.09 14.92
N THR A 284 -10.53 -24.50 13.76
CA THR A 284 -9.33 -23.90 13.16
C THR A 284 -9.57 -22.47 12.71
N ALA A 285 -10.71 -22.15 12.08
CA ALA A 285 -11.02 -20.78 11.68
C ALA A 285 -10.94 -19.82 12.87
N VAL A 286 -11.51 -20.23 14.01
CA VAL A 286 -11.51 -19.43 15.24
C VAL A 286 -10.11 -19.34 15.84
N SER A 287 -9.35 -20.44 15.90
CA SER A 287 -7.98 -20.40 16.45
C SER A 287 -7.01 -19.58 15.61
N GLU A 288 -7.20 -19.51 14.29
CA GLU A 288 -6.38 -18.67 13.41
C GLU A 288 -6.81 -17.20 13.51
N SER A 289 -8.11 -16.91 13.62
CA SER A 289 -8.62 -15.54 13.76
C SER A 289 -8.38 -14.91 15.13
N ILE A 290 -8.31 -15.70 16.22
CA ILE A 290 -8.17 -15.15 17.58
C ILE A 290 -6.86 -14.39 17.79
N GLY A 291 -5.85 -14.66 16.96
CA GLY A 291 -4.61 -13.89 16.87
C GLY A 291 -4.83 -12.39 16.71
N ALA A 292 -5.97 -11.98 16.14
CA ALA A 292 -6.33 -10.57 15.96
C ALA A 292 -6.30 -9.76 17.27
N LEU A 293 -6.63 -10.38 18.42
CA LEU A 293 -6.58 -9.70 19.74
C LEU A 293 -5.15 -9.37 20.20
N GLY A 294 -4.13 -9.91 19.53
CA GLY A 294 -2.73 -9.53 19.74
C GLY A 294 -2.39 -8.10 19.30
N TRP A 295 -3.32 -7.37 18.68
CA TRP A 295 -3.10 -6.00 18.17
C TRP A 295 -2.64 -5.04 19.27
N VAL A 296 -3.04 -5.29 20.54
CA VAL A 296 -2.63 -4.47 21.70
C VAL A 296 -1.12 -4.45 21.90
N ALA A 297 -0.38 -5.41 21.36
CA ALA A 297 1.08 -5.51 21.39
C ALA A 297 1.76 -4.95 20.13
N VAL A 298 1.02 -4.36 19.18
CA VAL A 298 1.54 -3.93 17.88
C VAL A 298 1.85 -2.43 17.87
N ASP A 299 3.13 -2.08 17.73
CA ASP A 299 3.63 -0.72 17.97
C ASP A 299 3.43 0.30 16.83
N SER A 300 2.98 -0.10 15.64
CA SER A 300 2.79 0.88 14.55
C SER A 300 1.75 0.56 13.47
N LYS A 301 1.22 -0.66 13.44
CA LYS A 301 0.28 -1.14 12.41
C LYS A 301 -0.75 -2.16 12.94
N PRO A 302 -1.49 -1.86 14.02
CA PRO A 302 -2.44 -2.80 14.60
C PRO A 302 -3.60 -3.15 13.62
N VAL A 303 -4.06 -2.21 12.78
CA VAL A 303 -5.11 -2.47 11.79
C VAL A 303 -4.68 -3.43 10.66
N PRO A 304 -3.52 -3.25 10.00
CA PRO A 304 -2.98 -4.26 9.09
C PRO A 304 -2.79 -5.64 9.76
N TYR A 305 -2.25 -5.68 10.98
CA TYR A 305 -2.06 -6.93 11.73
C TYR A 305 -3.37 -7.70 11.93
N ILE A 306 -4.45 -7.01 12.35
CA ILE A 306 -5.78 -7.62 12.46
C ILE A 306 -6.25 -8.16 11.12
N GLY A 307 -5.99 -7.45 10.02
CA GLY A 307 -6.31 -7.90 8.67
C GLY A 307 -5.58 -9.20 8.27
N ASP A 308 -4.32 -9.36 8.66
CA ASP A 308 -3.56 -10.57 8.39
C ASP A 308 -4.13 -11.77 9.17
N MET A 309 -4.50 -11.58 10.44
CA MET A 309 -5.13 -12.62 11.28
C MET A 309 -6.55 -12.98 10.79
N GLU A 310 -7.32 -11.99 10.33
CA GLU A 310 -8.62 -12.18 9.67
C GLU A 310 -8.47 -13.07 8.43
N GLN A 311 -7.47 -12.79 7.59
CA GLN A 311 -7.21 -13.55 6.37
C GLN A 311 -6.76 -14.99 6.66
N ALA A 312 -6.02 -15.22 7.74
CA ALA A 312 -5.63 -16.57 8.16
C ALA A 312 -6.85 -17.47 8.47
N GLY A 313 -7.85 -16.95 9.18
CA GLY A 313 -9.10 -17.66 9.44
C GLY A 313 -10.02 -17.78 8.22
N GLU A 314 -10.03 -16.78 7.34
CA GLU A 314 -10.91 -16.71 6.17
C GLU A 314 -10.76 -17.92 5.22
N PHE A 315 -9.54 -18.46 5.10
CA PHE A 315 -9.31 -19.69 4.34
C PHE A 315 -10.18 -20.86 4.81
N TYR A 316 -10.34 -21.02 6.13
CA TYR A 316 -11.15 -22.08 6.73
C TYR A 316 -12.64 -21.75 6.68
N LEU A 317 -13.02 -20.48 6.83
CA LEU A 317 -14.40 -20.01 6.65
C LEU A 317 -14.91 -20.32 5.23
N SER A 318 -14.09 -20.06 4.22
CA SER A 318 -14.39 -20.42 2.83
C SER A 318 -14.55 -21.94 2.63
N LYS A 319 -13.77 -22.77 3.32
CA LYS A 319 -13.93 -24.23 3.31
C LYS A 319 -15.24 -24.69 3.96
N ILE A 320 -15.66 -24.07 5.06
CA ILE A 320 -16.93 -24.37 5.72
C ILE A 320 -18.08 -24.11 4.75
N LEU A 321 -18.12 -22.93 4.12
CA LEU A 321 -19.16 -22.61 3.13
C LEU A 321 -19.16 -23.64 1.99
N MET A 322 -17.99 -23.99 1.46
CA MET A 322 -17.86 -24.98 0.40
C MET A 322 -18.32 -26.39 0.81
N GLN A 323 -18.01 -26.80 2.04
CA GLN A 323 -18.34 -28.12 2.58
C GLN A 323 -19.84 -28.28 2.80
N TYR A 324 -20.52 -27.25 3.29
CA TYR A 324 -21.92 -27.33 3.71
C TYR A 324 -22.94 -26.75 2.71
N LYS A 325 -22.52 -26.07 1.63
CA LYS A 325 -23.41 -25.39 0.65
C LYS A 325 -24.52 -26.24 0.00
N LYS A 326 -24.43 -27.58 0.07
CA LYS A 326 -25.44 -28.51 -0.47
C LYS A 326 -26.14 -29.34 0.60
N THR A 327 -25.94 -28.98 1.87
CA THR A 327 -26.52 -29.68 3.02
C THR A 327 -27.70 -28.88 3.54
N GLU A 328 -28.69 -29.57 4.12
CA GLU A 328 -29.84 -28.93 4.76
C GLU A 328 -29.42 -28.07 5.97
N GLU A 329 -28.25 -28.37 6.54
CA GLU A 329 -27.63 -27.67 7.65
C GLU A 329 -26.86 -26.39 7.24
N PHE A 330 -26.82 -26.03 5.96
CA PHE A 330 -26.01 -24.88 5.48
C PHE A 330 -26.26 -23.60 6.28
N GLY A 331 -27.52 -23.31 6.62
CA GLY A 331 -27.89 -22.06 7.28
C GLY A 331 -27.21 -21.83 8.63
N LYS A 332 -26.98 -22.87 9.45
CA LYS A 332 -26.28 -22.69 10.74
C LYS A 332 -24.77 -22.47 10.56
N HIS A 333 -24.17 -23.11 9.55
CA HIS A 333 -22.75 -22.92 9.22
C HIS A 333 -22.50 -21.54 8.59
N GLU A 334 -23.41 -21.09 7.72
CA GLU A 334 -23.36 -19.74 7.14
C GLU A 334 -23.52 -18.67 8.23
N ARG A 335 -24.45 -18.84 9.18
CA ARG A 335 -24.60 -17.94 10.33
C ARG A 335 -23.31 -17.83 11.15
N PHE A 336 -22.68 -18.96 11.45
CA PHE A 336 -21.37 -18.97 12.14
C PHE A 336 -20.32 -18.17 11.36
N VAL A 337 -20.15 -18.46 10.06
CA VAL A 337 -19.16 -17.77 9.22
C VAL A 337 -19.42 -16.26 9.18
N LYS A 338 -20.67 -15.84 8.98
CA LYS A 338 -21.05 -14.44 8.96
C LYS A 338 -20.74 -13.76 10.30
N SER A 339 -21.12 -14.39 11.41
CA SER A 339 -20.91 -13.83 12.76
C SER A 339 -19.43 -13.69 13.14
N LEU A 340 -18.55 -14.61 12.74
CA LEU A 340 -17.11 -14.48 13.01
C LEU A 340 -16.49 -13.36 12.17
N ARG A 341 -16.88 -13.21 10.89
CA ARG A 341 -16.43 -12.09 10.05
C ARG A 341 -16.87 -10.75 10.60
N GLU A 342 -18.13 -10.65 11.06
CA GLU A 342 -18.67 -9.44 11.69
C GLU A 342 -17.90 -9.09 12.98
N LEU A 343 -17.57 -10.09 13.81
CA LEU A 343 -16.77 -9.88 15.01
C LEU A 343 -15.36 -9.35 14.69
N CYS A 344 -14.64 -9.96 13.74
CA CYS A 344 -13.32 -9.49 13.30
C CYS A 344 -13.38 -8.08 12.68
N ALA A 345 -14.41 -7.80 11.87
CA ALA A 345 -14.61 -6.50 11.26
C ALA A 345 -14.90 -5.41 12.31
N ALA A 346 -15.70 -5.72 13.33
CA ALA A 346 -16.00 -4.81 14.42
C ALA A 346 -14.76 -4.46 15.25
N LEU A 347 -13.94 -5.46 15.61
CA LEU A 347 -12.65 -5.26 16.27
C LEU A 347 -11.72 -4.35 15.44
N LYS A 348 -11.60 -4.64 14.14
CA LYS A 348 -10.76 -3.87 13.22
C LYS A 348 -11.22 -2.42 13.10
N ALA A 349 -12.54 -2.19 13.07
CA ALA A 349 -13.12 -0.84 13.03
C ALA A 349 -12.83 -0.07 14.32
N TYR A 350 -13.04 -0.71 15.48
CA TYR A 350 -12.70 -0.13 16.79
C TYR A 350 -11.23 0.28 16.88
N VAL A 351 -10.30 -0.62 16.51
CA VAL A 351 -8.87 -0.32 16.54
C VAL A 351 -8.50 0.77 15.54
N LYS A 352 -9.14 0.81 14.36
CA LYS A 352 -8.94 1.89 13.39
C LYS A 352 -9.37 3.25 13.94
N GLU A 353 -10.44 3.30 14.72
CA GLU A 353 -11.01 4.52 15.27
C GLU A 353 -10.25 5.04 16.50
N TYR A 354 -9.96 4.15 17.47
CA TYR A 354 -9.41 4.55 18.77
C TYR A 354 -7.90 4.28 18.92
N HIS A 355 -7.33 3.37 18.12
CA HIS A 355 -5.94 2.91 18.25
C HIS A 355 -5.20 2.82 16.92
N THR A 356 -5.38 3.82 16.05
CA THR A 356 -5.00 3.77 14.63
C THR A 356 -3.51 3.44 14.38
N THR A 357 -2.61 3.98 15.20
CA THR A 357 -1.16 3.78 15.04
C THR A 357 -0.62 2.72 15.98
N SER A 358 -1.14 2.64 17.19
CA SER A 358 -0.72 1.73 18.26
C SER A 358 -1.73 1.84 19.40
N LEU A 359 -1.62 0.95 20.40
CA LEU A 359 -2.38 1.07 21.65
C LEU A 359 -2.19 2.48 22.24
N GLN A 360 -3.30 3.16 22.51
CA GLN A 360 -3.32 4.51 23.08
C GLN A 360 -3.48 4.40 24.59
N TRP A 361 -2.69 5.18 25.33
CA TRP A 361 -2.66 5.16 26.79
C TRP A 361 -3.30 6.42 27.38
N ASN A 362 -3.84 6.32 28.59
CA ASN A 362 -4.40 7.45 29.35
C ASN A 362 -5.51 8.22 28.58
N THR A 363 -6.43 7.49 27.95
CA THR A 363 -7.52 8.06 27.15
C THR A 363 -8.72 8.55 27.99
N ALA A 364 -8.88 8.11 29.24
CA ALA A 364 -9.98 8.45 30.14
C ALA A 364 -10.09 9.95 30.49
N SER A 365 -9.01 10.71 30.34
CA SER A 365 -8.97 12.17 30.58
C SER A 365 -9.30 13.02 29.34
N ARG A 366 -9.41 12.43 28.14
CA ARG A 366 -9.78 13.12 26.90
C ARG A 366 -11.30 13.05 26.66
N LYS A 367 -12.06 13.98 27.25
CA LYS A 367 -13.41 14.27 26.74
C LYS A 367 -13.31 14.98 25.40
N THR A 368 -14.00 14.43 24.39
CA THR A 368 -14.03 14.84 23.00
C THR A 368 -14.26 16.35 22.78
N VAL A 369 -13.23 17.10 22.38
CA VAL A 369 -13.35 18.36 21.64
C VAL A 369 -12.29 18.42 20.55
N ARG A 370 -12.74 18.64 19.31
CA ARG A 370 -11.95 18.91 18.11
C ARG A 370 -11.47 20.38 18.15
N GLY A 371 -10.16 20.62 18.23
CA GLY A 371 -9.51 21.94 18.23
C GLY A 371 -8.04 21.86 18.69
N PRO A 372 -7.16 22.80 18.29
CA PRO A 372 -5.73 22.55 18.07
C PRO A 372 -4.96 22.32 19.38
N ALA A 373 -4.09 21.31 19.39
CA ALA A 373 -3.31 20.98 20.58
C ALA A 373 -2.08 21.90 20.68
N SER A 374 -2.14 22.82 21.64
CA SER A 374 -0.98 23.44 22.25
C SER A 374 -0.45 22.56 23.40
N THR A 375 0.85 22.65 23.58
CA THR A 375 1.79 22.14 24.60
C THR A 375 1.31 22.09 26.05
N VAL A 376 1.69 21.03 26.80
CA VAL A 376 2.38 20.99 28.13
C VAL A 376 2.89 19.53 28.34
N VAL A 377 4.19 19.20 28.29
CA VAL A 377 5.26 19.10 29.32
C VAL A 377 4.97 18.18 30.53
N GLU A 378 5.62 17.00 30.57
CA GLU A 378 6.14 16.25 31.75
C GLU A 378 6.53 14.83 31.28
N GLU A 379 7.47 14.07 31.84
CA GLU A 379 8.83 14.32 32.33
C GLU A 379 9.60 12.99 32.05
N GLN A 380 10.91 13.04 31.87
CA GLN A 380 11.75 11.96 31.31
C GLN A 380 11.92 10.71 32.19
N PRO A 381 12.30 9.59 31.53
CA PRO A 381 13.55 8.91 31.86
C PRO A 381 14.54 8.96 30.69
N SER A 382 15.82 9.21 31.04
CA SER A 382 17.05 9.27 30.25
C SER A 382 16.96 9.05 28.73
N GLY A 383 17.09 10.15 27.97
CA GLY A 383 17.31 10.10 26.53
C GLY A 383 18.70 9.54 26.20
N VAL A 384 18.74 8.37 25.56
CA VAL A 384 19.89 7.94 24.76
C VAL A 384 19.84 8.70 23.44
N ASP A 385 20.97 9.33 23.09
CA ASP A 385 21.12 10.00 21.80
C ASP A 385 21.27 8.97 20.66
N GLU A 386 21.11 9.42 19.41
CA GLU A 386 21.17 8.59 18.20
C GLU A 386 22.31 7.56 18.21
N LEU A 387 23.54 7.97 18.58
CA LEU A 387 24.69 7.07 18.58
C LEU A 387 24.60 6.02 19.70
N SER A 388 24.15 6.44 20.88
CA SER A 388 23.90 5.53 22.01
C SER A 388 22.86 4.45 21.66
N SER A 389 21.79 4.82 20.95
CA SER A 389 20.77 3.85 20.49
C SER A 389 21.30 2.85 19.47
N PHE A 390 22.27 3.23 18.63
CA PHE A 390 22.93 2.29 17.72
C PHE A 390 23.97 1.42 18.45
N GLU A 391 24.67 1.95 19.45
CA GLU A 391 25.54 1.19 20.35
C GLU A 391 24.76 0.11 21.14
N GLU A 392 23.49 0.37 21.48
CA GLU A 392 22.58 -0.63 22.08
C GLU A 392 22.27 -1.78 21.11
N ILE A 393 22.14 -1.51 19.80
CA ILE A 393 22.00 -2.58 18.79
C ILE A 393 23.24 -3.47 18.77
N ILE A 394 24.44 -2.86 18.85
CA ILE A 394 25.72 -3.57 18.85
C ILE A 394 25.89 -4.41 20.11
N SER A 395 25.59 -3.84 21.28
CA SER A 395 25.79 -4.49 22.58
C SER A 395 24.69 -5.49 22.95
N GLY A 396 23.50 -5.39 22.35
CA GLY A 396 22.36 -6.28 22.60
C GLY A 396 22.07 -7.25 21.43
N PRO A 397 21.19 -6.89 20.47
CA PRO A 397 20.78 -7.76 19.35
C PRO A 397 21.95 -8.37 18.57
N LEU A 398 22.98 -7.58 18.23
CA LEU A 398 24.13 -8.06 17.47
C LEU A 398 24.99 -9.04 18.30
N ALA A 399 25.23 -8.73 19.58
CA ALA A 399 25.95 -9.62 20.48
C ALA A 399 25.22 -10.95 20.66
N SER A 400 23.89 -10.91 20.75
CA SER A 400 23.02 -12.10 20.84
C SER A 400 23.09 -12.95 19.57
N TYR A 401 23.08 -12.31 18.40
CA TYR A 401 23.26 -12.97 17.11
C TYR A 401 24.64 -13.64 16.99
N VAL A 402 25.71 -12.92 17.32
CA VAL A 402 27.08 -13.48 17.31
C VAL A 402 27.19 -14.66 18.27
N ALA A 403 26.59 -14.59 19.46
CA ALA A 403 26.56 -15.70 20.41
C ALA A 403 25.82 -16.92 19.85
N ALA A 404 24.67 -16.73 19.20
CA ALA A 404 23.92 -17.82 18.58
C ALA A 404 24.69 -18.51 17.43
N CYS A 405 25.53 -17.77 16.72
CA CYS A 405 26.35 -18.31 15.62
C CYS A 405 27.48 -19.25 16.10
N LYS A 406 28.01 -19.05 17.32
CA LYS A 406 29.06 -19.89 17.91
C LYS A 406 28.63 -21.34 18.12
N ASP A 407 27.34 -21.56 18.34
CA ASP A 407 26.79 -22.90 18.57
C ASP A 407 26.64 -23.72 17.27
N LEU A 408 26.80 -23.09 16.09
CA LEU A 408 26.46 -23.70 14.79
C LEU A 408 27.66 -24.26 14.02
N GLY A 409 28.79 -23.57 14.03
CA GLY A 409 30.04 -24.03 13.40
C GLY A 409 30.96 -22.90 12.91
N ASP A 410 32.23 -23.24 12.70
CA ASP A 410 33.32 -22.30 12.46
C ASP A 410 33.07 -21.29 11.33
N LEU A 411 32.42 -21.71 10.24
CA LEU A 411 32.16 -20.84 9.09
C LEU A 411 31.03 -19.84 9.35
N VAL A 412 30.02 -20.23 10.12
CA VAL A 412 28.91 -19.35 10.55
C VAL A 412 29.41 -18.38 11.63
N GLU A 413 30.26 -18.85 12.56
CA GLU A 413 30.94 -17.99 13.52
C GLU A 413 31.85 -16.96 12.82
N LYS A 414 32.63 -17.38 11.82
CA LYS A 414 33.45 -16.49 10.99
C LYS A 414 32.60 -15.41 10.32
N GLN A 415 31.49 -15.78 9.68
CA GLN A 415 30.59 -14.83 9.03
C GLN A 415 29.98 -13.85 10.04
N ALA A 416 29.59 -14.33 11.22
CA ALA A 416 29.07 -13.48 12.29
C ALA A 416 30.12 -12.48 12.82
N GLY A 417 31.40 -12.85 12.81
CA GLY A 417 32.52 -11.94 13.07
C GLY A 417 32.51 -10.75 12.11
N PHE A 418 32.43 -11.00 10.80
CA PHE A 418 32.34 -9.93 9.81
C PHE A 418 31.05 -9.10 9.92
N VAL A 419 29.91 -9.73 10.27
CA VAL A 419 28.67 -9.00 10.59
C VAL A 419 28.91 -8.06 11.78
N SER A 420 29.62 -8.51 12.81
CA SER A 420 29.96 -7.65 13.94
C SER A 420 30.84 -6.47 13.53
N ASP A 421 31.77 -6.68 12.61
CA ASP A 421 32.71 -5.65 12.16
C ASP A 421 32.01 -4.60 11.29
N VAL A 422 31.13 -5.00 10.37
CA VAL A 422 30.39 -4.03 9.54
C VAL A 422 29.41 -3.18 10.37
N PHE A 423 28.79 -3.71 11.42
CA PHE A 423 27.96 -2.89 12.32
C PHE A 423 28.80 -1.89 13.12
N LYS A 424 30.01 -2.26 13.57
CA LYS A 424 30.93 -1.29 14.21
C LYS A 424 31.44 -0.23 13.23
N GLU A 425 31.66 -0.61 11.98
CA GLU A 425 32.02 0.32 10.91
C GLU A 425 30.84 1.26 10.60
N GLU A 426 29.60 0.76 10.59
CA GLU A 426 28.41 1.59 10.42
C GLU A 426 28.22 2.57 11.59
N LEU A 427 28.50 2.17 12.84
CA LEU A 427 28.56 3.11 13.97
C LEU A 427 29.62 4.19 13.76
N THR A 428 30.80 3.81 13.28
CA THR A 428 31.89 4.76 12.97
C THR A 428 31.45 5.75 11.89
N PHE A 429 30.78 5.24 10.85
CA PHE A 429 30.19 6.05 9.79
C PHE A 429 29.11 7.00 10.34
N LEU A 430 28.17 6.51 11.16
CA LEU A 430 27.10 7.32 11.76
C LEU A 430 27.68 8.38 12.71
N THR A 431 28.72 8.05 13.46
CA THR A 431 29.45 9.01 14.30
C THR A 431 30.01 10.14 13.45
N LYS A 432 30.65 9.82 12.32
CA LYS A 432 31.17 10.82 11.39
C LYS A 432 30.06 11.67 10.76
N VAL A 433 28.99 11.02 10.28
CA VAL A 433 27.80 11.66 9.69
C VAL A 433 27.12 12.61 10.67
N SER A 434 27.04 12.24 11.95
CA SER A 434 26.43 13.06 13.01
C SER A 434 27.18 14.37 13.24
N ALA A 435 28.48 14.43 12.95
CA ALA A 435 29.34 15.58 13.21
C ALA A 435 29.69 16.38 11.94
N MET A 436 29.24 15.94 10.76
CA MET A 436 29.59 16.56 9.48
C MET A 436 28.37 17.04 8.72
N ALA A 437 28.53 18.14 7.99
CA ALA A 437 27.61 18.49 6.92
C ALA A 437 27.66 17.43 5.82
N LYS A 438 26.58 17.31 5.04
CA LYS A 438 26.55 16.40 3.89
C LYS A 438 27.72 16.74 2.95
N PRO A 439 28.66 15.80 2.72
CA PRO A 439 29.81 16.04 1.85
C PRO A 439 29.42 15.96 0.37
N SER A 440 30.38 16.18 -0.52
CA SER A 440 30.16 16.00 -1.96
C SER A 440 29.73 14.57 -2.29
N ASP A 441 29.05 14.37 -3.43
CA ASP A 441 28.60 13.04 -3.83
C ASP A 441 29.77 12.06 -3.99
N ASP A 442 30.92 12.50 -4.50
CA ASP A 442 32.13 11.67 -4.64
C ASP A 442 32.70 11.25 -3.27
N GLU A 443 32.75 12.17 -2.32
CA GLU A 443 33.18 11.87 -0.94
C GLU A 443 32.17 10.96 -0.22
N PHE A 444 30.87 11.16 -0.46
CA PHE A 444 29.83 10.30 0.10
C PHE A 444 29.90 8.88 -0.47
N GLN A 445 30.07 8.74 -1.79
CA GLN A 445 30.25 7.43 -2.44
C GLN A 445 31.53 6.75 -1.94
N ALA A 446 32.61 7.48 -1.70
CA ALA A 446 33.82 6.93 -1.11
C ALA A 446 33.58 6.39 0.32
N MET A 447 32.74 7.04 1.11
CA MET A 447 32.34 6.54 2.44
C MET A 447 31.42 5.32 2.35
N LEU A 448 30.45 5.32 1.43
CA LEU A 448 29.56 4.17 1.18
C LEU A 448 30.34 2.95 0.68
N ALA A 449 31.42 3.16 -0.09
CA ALA A 449 32.27 2.08 -0.58
C ALA A 449 32.97 1.31 0.55
N VAL A 450 33.24 1.95 1.69
CA VAL A 450 33.82 1.29 2.88
C VAL A 450 32.81 0.31 3.48
N ILE A 451 31.58 0.77 3.76
CA ILE A 451 30.49 -0.10 4.26
C ILE A 451 30.17 -1.19 3.23
N GLY A 452 30.12 -0.86 1.95
CA GLY A 452 29.90 -1.81 0.86
C GLY A 452 30.99 -2.89 0.77
N GLY A 453 32.25 -2.53 1.02
CA GLY A 453 33.37 -3.46 1.09
C GLY A 453 33.21 -4.46 2.24
N GLU A 454 32.87 -3.98 3.43
CA GLU A 454 32.64 -4.82 4.61
C GLU A 454 31.40 -5.72 4.47
N MET A 455 30.30 -5.23 3.90
CA MET A 455 29.16 -6.10 3.53
C MET A 455 29.59 -7.18 2.52
N GLY A 456 30.51 -6.85 1.62
CA GLY A 456 31.11 -7.79 0.67
C GLY A 456 31.92 -8.90 1.34
N THR A 457 32.63 -8.63 2.44
CA THR A 457 33.37 -9.65 3.19
C THR A 457 32.40 -10.65 3.84
N VAL A 458 31.29 -10.18 4.42
CA VAL A 458 30.19 -11.03 4.94
C VAL A 458 29.63 -11.95 3.85
N ALA A 459 29.36 -11.41 2.66
CA ALA A 459 28.83 -12.19 1.54
C ALA A 459 29.84 -13.21 0.99
N SER A 460 31.14 -12.88 1.03
CA SER A 460 32.21 -13.76 0.51
C SER A 460 32.33 -15.08 1.28
N VAL A 461 32.00 -15.11 2.58
CA VAL A 461 32.07 -16.33 3.39
C VAL A 461 31.13 -17.43 2.87
N THR A 462 30.01 -17.06 2.26
CA THR A 462 29.08 -18.03 1.63
C THR A 462 29.78 -18.86 0.55
N SER A 463 30.75 -18.28 -0.17
CA SER A 463 31.52 -18.98 -1.22
C SER A 463 32.57 -19.95 -0.69
N GLU A 464 32.93 -19.85 0.59
CA GLU A 464 33.86 -20.78 1.26
C GLU A 464 33.17 -22.08 1.71
N ALA A 465 31.84 -22.13 1.65
CA ALA A 465 31.08 -23.31 2.04
C ALA A 465 31.37 -24.48 1.09
N ALA A 466 31.61 -25.67 1.66
CA ALA A 466 31.71 -26.88 0.87
C ALA A 466 30.39 -27.12 0.10
N PRO A 467 30.45 -27.69 -1.12
CA PRO A 467 29.24 -28.04 -1.87
C PRO A 467 28.29 -28.90 -1.02
N ARG A 468 27.03 -28.48 -0.92
CA ARG A 468 25.98 -29.12 -0.10
C ARG A 468 26.24 -29.05 1.42
N SER A 469 26.92 -28.01 1.89
CA SER A 469 27.07 -27.76 3.32
C SER A 469 25.69 -27.72 4.01
N PRO A 470 25.50 -28.41 5.15
CA PRO A 470 24.24 -28.37 5.89
C PRO A 470 23.90 -26.97 6.44
N LEU A 471 24.89 -26.06 6.48
CA LEU A 471 24.78 -24.68 6.94
C LEU A 471 24.69 -23.67 5.79
N GLU A 472 24.59 -24.11 4.52
CA GLU A 472 24.49 -23.22 3.36
C GLU A 472 23.33 -22.21 3.49
N ASN A 473 22.15 -22.67 3.91
CA ASN A 473 21.01 -21.78 4.16
C ASN A 473 21.28 -20.73 5.25
N HIS A 474 22.14 -21.02 6.24
CA HIS A 474 22.50 -20.05 7.29
C HIS A 474 23.38 -18.95 6.70
N LEU A 475 24.40 -19.35 5.93
CA LEU A 475 25.33 -18.42 5.30
C LEU A 475 24.61 -17.53 4.28
N THR A 476 23.69 -18.10 3.50
CA THR A 476 22.89 -17.35 2.54
C THR A 476 21.88 -16.43 3.22
N ALA A 477 21.20 -16.86 4.28
CA ALA A 477 20.29 -15.99 5.03
C ALA A 477 20.99 -14.70 5.50
N VAL A 478 22.22 -14.84 6.00
CA VAL A 478 23.03 -13.71 6.48
C VAL A 478 23.51 -12.85 5.32
N SER A 479 24.00 -13.44 4.22
CA SER A 479 24.45 -12.66 3.06
C SER A 479 23.33 -11.90 2.35
N GLU A 480 22.11 -12.41 2.36
CA GLU A 480 20.94 -11.69 1.82
C GLU A 480 20.47 -10.59 2.79
N SER A 481 20.47 -10.88 4.11
CA SER A 481 20.02 -9.92 5.13
C SER A 481 20.98 -8.75 5.32
N ILE A 482 22.30 -8.95 5.13
CA ILE A 482 23.31 -7.92 5.39
C ILE A 482 23.18 -6.71 4.46
N GLY A 483 22.54 -6.88 3.30
CA GLY A 483 22.20 -5.78 2.41
C GLY A 483 21.35 -4.69 3.07
N ALA A 484 20.67 -4.99 4.18
CA ALA A 484 19.93 -4.01 4.97
C ALA A 484 20.79 -2.81 5.42
N LEU A 485 22.09 -3.00 5.70
CA LEU A 485 23.01 -1.91 6.08
C LEU A 485 23.28 -0.93 4.91
N GLY A 486 22.87 -1.27 3.68
CA GLY A 486 22.90 -0.36 2.54
C GLY A 486 21.92 0.83 2.66
N TRP A 487 21.06 0.85 3.69
CA TRP A 487 20.08 1.92 3.91
C TRP A 487 20.71 3.32 4.01
N VAL A 488 21.96 3.41 4.48
CA VAL A 488 22.70 4.68 4.57
C VAL A 488 22.87 5.37 3.21
N GLY A 489 22.85 4.61 2.11
CA GLY A 489 22.91 5.11 0.74
C GLY A 489 21.53 5.33 0.09
N VAL A 490 20.43 5.09 0.82
CA VAL A 490 19.07 5.18 0.28
C VAL A 490 18.53 6.60 0.41
N ASP A 491 18.38 7.24 -0.74
CA ASP A 491 17.97 8.65 -0.87
C ASP A 491 16.52 8.94 -0.50
N SER A 492 15.67 7.91 -0.43
CA SER A 492 14.29 8.01 0.01
C SER A 492 13.78 6.64 0.43
N LYS A 493 13.07 6.57 1.56
CA LYS A 493 12.44 5.34 2.08
C LYS A 493 13.45 4.25 2.53
N PRO A 494 14.41 4.56 3.42
CA PRO A 494 15.35 3.55 3.95
C PRO A 494 14.65 2.42 4.74
N VAL A 495 13.51 2.69 5.39
CA VAL A 495 12.75 1.66 6.14
C VAL A 495 12.12 0.59 5.21
N PRO A 496 11.44 0.94 4.11
CA PRO A 496 11.04 -0.03 3.09
C PRO A 496 12.20 -0.83 2.50
N TYR A 497 13.33 -0.18 2.19
CA TYR A 497 14.52 -0.86 1.67
C TYR A 497 15.04 -1.94 2.64
N ILE A 498 15.13 -1.63 3.94
CA ILE A 498 15.51 -2.62 4.96
C ILE A 498 14.51 -3.78 4.99
N GLY A 499 13.21 -3.50 4.82
CA GLY A 499 12.17 -4.53 4.75
C GLY A 499 12.32 -5.48 3.55
N ASP A 500 12.75 -4.97 2.39
CA ASP A 500 13.00 -5.80 1.20
C ASP A 500 14.20 -6.74 1.43
N MET A 501 15.28 -6.24 2.05
CA MET A 501 16.47 -7.03 2.39
C MET A 501 16.18 -8.07 3.47
N GLU A 502 15.39 -7.70 4.49
CA GLU A 502 14.89 -8.62 5.52
C GLU A 502 14.09 -9.77 4.90
N GLN A 503 13.23 -9.47 3.94
CA GLN A 503 12.43 -10.49 3.24
C GLN A 503 13.28 -11.43 2.38
N ALA A 504 14.35 -10.93 1.76
CA ALA A 504 15.28 -11.75 1.00
C ALA A 504 15.96 -12.82 1.89
N GLY A 505 16.40 -12.43 3.09
CA GLY A 505 16.94 -13.37 4.09
C GLY A 505 15.92 -14.31 4.69
N GLU A 506 14.69 -13.83 4.94
CA GLU A 506 13.61 -14.59 5.59
C GLU A 506 13.25 -15.88 4.85
N PHE A 507 13.34 -15.89 3.52
CA PHE A 507 13.14 -17.10 2.73
C PHE A 507 14.06 -18.25 3.16
N TYR A 508 15.33 -17.95 3.45
CA TYR A 508 16.32 -18.94 3.89
C TYR A 508 16.17 -19.26 5.38
N LEU A 509 15.81 -18.29 6.22
CA LEU A 509 15.47 -18.52 7.62
C LEU A 509 14.31 -19.52 7.78
N SER A 510 13.27 -19.37 6.97
CA SER A 510 12.15 -20.31 6.92
C SER A 510 12.59 -21.72 6.48
N LYS A 511 13.56 -21.83 5.55
CA LYS A 511 14.14 -23.13 5.16
C LYS A 511 14.94 -23.79 6.28
N ILE A 512 15.70 -23.02 7.06
CA ILE A 512 16.45 -23.52 8.21
C ILE A 512 15.49 -24.14 9.23
N LEU A 513 14.43 -23.41 9.60
CA LEU A 513 13.41 -23.93 10.52
C LEU A 513 12.80 -25.22 9.97
N MET A 514 12.44 -25.25 8.69
CA MET A 514 11.86 -26.44 8.05
C MET A 514 12.82 -27.65 8.03
N GLN A 515 14.10 -27.41 7.76
CA GLN A 515 15.14 -28.43 7.65
C GLN A 515 15.42 -29.09 9.00
N TYR A 516 15.47 -28.30 10.08
CA TYR A 516 15.92 -28.78 11.40
C TYR A 516 14.78 -29.09 12.38
N LYS A 517 13.50 -28.79 12.06
CA LYS A 517 12.34 -28.95 12.98
C LYS A 517 12.15 -30.34 13.60
N LYS A 518 12.72 -31.40 13.03
CA LYS A 518 12.64 -32.79 13.55
C LYS A 518 13.97 -33.33 14.05
N THR A 519 14.96 -32.46 14.20
CA THR A 519 16.31 -32.84 14.63
C THR A 519 16.49 -32.44 16.09
N GLU A 520 17.32 -33.18 16.82
CA GLU A 520 17.68 -32.85 18.22
C GLU A 520 18.42 -31.50 18.31
N GLU A 521 19.03 -31.07 17.20
CA GLU A 521 19.75 -29.81 17.05
C GLU A 521 18.83 -28.60 16.77
N PHE A 522 17.50 -28.76 16.70
CA PHE A 522 16.59 -27.67 16.31
C PHE A 522 16.79 -26.40 17.13
N GLY A 523 17.01 -26.53 18.45
CA GLY A 523 17.10 -25.38 19.35
C GLY A 523 18.21 -24.38 19.01
N LYS A 524 19.38 -24.83 18.55
CA LYS A 524 20.47 -23.90 18.18
C LYS A 524 20.19 -23.19 16.85
N HIS A 525 19.54 -23.88 15.90
CA HIS A 525 19.13 -23.30 14.63
C HIS A 525 17.98 -22.29 14.83
N GLU A 526 17.02 -22.60 15.69
CA GLU A 526 15.95 -21.68 16.06
C GLU A 526 16.49 -20.43 16.76
N ARG A 527 17.46 -20.57 17.68
CA ARG A 527 18.13 -19.43 18.33
C ARG A 527 18.81 -18.51 17.31
N PHE A 528 19.55 -19.09 16.36
CA PHE A 528 20.14 -18.33 15.26
C PHE A 528 19.08 -17.55 14.47
N VAL A 529 17.99 -18.20 14.04
CA VAL A 529 16.93 -17.55 13.28
C VAL A 529 16.28 -16.40 14.06
N LYS A 530 15.96 -16.60 15.35
CA LYS A 530 15.39 -15.55 16.21
C LYS A 530 16.35 -14.37 16.34
N SER A 531 17.61 -14.63 16.63
CA SER A 531 18.61 -13.58 16.83
C SER A 531 18.88 -12.74 15.57
N LEU A 532 18.87 -13.34 14.37
CA LEU A 532 19.03 -12.56 13.12
C LEU A 532 17.80 -11.69 12.83
N ARG A 533 16.59 -12.21 13.08
CA ARG A 533 15.34 -11.42 12.94
C ARG A 533 15.30 -10.26 13.91
N GLU A 534 15.69 -10.48 15.17
CA GLU A 534 15.78 -9.45 16.20
C GLU A 534 16.80 -8.36 15.80
N LEU A 535 17.96 -8.74 15.27
CA LEU A 535 18.96 -7.80 14.76
C LEU A 535 18.42 -6.94 13.61
N CYS A 536 17.77 -7.53 12.61
CA CYS A 536 17.17 -6.80 11.50
C CYS A 536 16.03 -5.87 11.97
N ALA A 537 15.20 -6.33 12.90
CA ALA A 537 14.11 -5.55 13.48
C ALA A 537 14.64 -4.34 14.26
N ALA A 538 15.72 -4.52 15.04
CA ALA A 538 16.36 -3.44 15.79
C ALA A 538 16.94 -2.36 14.85
N LEU A 539 17.66 -2.77 13.80
CA LEU A 539 18.16 -1.84 12.76
C LEU A 539 17.02 -1.05 12.13
N LYS A 540 15.93 -1.73 11.75
CA LYS A 540 14.76 -1.11 11.12
C LYS A 540 14.06 -0.10 12.05
N ALA A 541 13.97 -0.42 13.34
CA ALA A 541 13.42 0.48 14.36
C ALA A 541 14.28 1.74 14.52
N TYR A 542 15.60 1.57 14.65
CA TYR A 542 16.56 2.68 14.71
C TYR A 542 16.44 3.62 13.50
N VAL A 543 16.46 3.06 12.28
CA VAL A 543 16.34 3.88 11.06
C VAL A 543 15.00 4.57 10.97
N LYS A 544 13.92 3.93 11.43
CA LYS A 544 12.58 4.54 11.48
C LYS A 544 12.55 5.75 12.43
N GLU A 545 13.24 5.66 13.55
CA GLU A 545 13.28 6.70 14.58
C GLU A 545 14.18 7.87 14.22
N TYR A 546 15.42 7.61 13.78
CA TYR A 546 16.44 8.64 13.59
C TYR A 546 16.65 9.03 12.11
N HIS A 547 16.28 8.17 11.14
CA HIS A 547 16.55 8.36 9.72
C HIS A 547 15.35 8.08 8.81
N THR A 548 14.16 8.54 9.21
CA THR A 548 12.87 8.13 8.64
C THR A 548 12.74 8.31 7.12
N THR A 549 13.29 9.38 6.56
CA THR A 549 13.15 9.73 5.14
C THR A 549 14.41 9.41 4.32
N SER A 550 15.58 9.63 4.92
CA SER A 550 16.92 9.35 4.41
C SER A 550 17.92 9.48 5.57
N LEU A 551 19.20 9.13 5.33
CA LEU A 551 20.29 9.43 6.26
C LEU A 551 20.28 10.93 6.66
N GLN A 552 20.35 11.18 7.96
CA GLN A 552 20.35 12.53 8.54
C GLN A 552 21.78 12.95 8.83
N TRP A 553 22.10 14.21 8.59
CA TRP A 553 23.46 14.75 8.71
C TRP A 553 23.52 15.79 9.82
N ASN A 554 24.70 15.95 10.44
CA ASN A 554 24.97 16.96 11.46
C ASN A 554 24.00 16.90 12.66
N THR A 555 23.78 15.71 13.21
CA THR A 555 22.88 15.46 14.34
C THR A 555 23.53 15.70 15.72
N ALA A 556 24.86 15.74 15.82
CA ALA A 556 25.63 15.90 17.07
C ALA A 556 25.39 17.22 17.81
N SER A 557 24.96 18.27 17.10
CA SER A 557 24.64 19.59 17.70
C SER A 557 23.17 19.72 18.09
N ARG A 558 22.33 18.72 17.80
CA ARG A 558 20.87 18.77 17.97
C ARG A 558 20.45 18.06 19.26
N LYS A 559 20.71 18.68 20.43
CA LYS A 559 20.02 18.28 21.68
C LYS A 559 18.51 18.40 21.48
N THR A 560 17.80 17.32 21.74
CA THR A 560 16.40 17.08 21.35
C THR A 560 15.44 18.22 21.72
N VAL A 561 14.99 18.96 20.70
CA VAL A 561 13.75 19.76 20.73
C VAL A 561 12.97 19.44 19.45
N LYS A 562 11.78 18.83 19.59
CA LYS A 562 10.80 18.74 18.50
C LYS A 562 10.17 20.12 18.32
N GLY A 563 10.64 20.84 17.31
CA GLY A 563 10.08 22.10 16.85
C GLY A 563 10.47 22.34 15.41
N SER A 564 9.47 22.56 14.56
CA SER A 564 9.63 23.05 13.19
C SER A 564 10.55 24.26 13.17
N ALA A 565 11.58 24.23 12.33
CA ALA A 565 12.29 25.44 11.92
C ALA A 565 12.75 25.29 10.48
N SER A 566 12.04 26.00 9.61
CA SER A 566 12.60 26.63 8.41
C SER A 566 13.87 27.38 8.82
N ALA A 567 15.01 27.07 8.21
CA ALA A 567 16.23 27.85 8.35
C ALA A 567 16.59 28.45 7.00
N VAL A 568 16.55 29.78 6.99
CA VAL A 568 16.98 30.65 5.90
C VAL A 568 18.49 30.54 5.74
N VAL A 569 18.89 30.62 4.48
CA VAL A 569 20.23 30.54 3.89
C VAL A 569 21.11 31.71 4.30
N GLU A 570 22.42 31.48 4.38
CA GLU A 570 23.49 32.37 3.88
C GLU A 570 24.67 31.45 3.50
N GLU A 571 24.77 31.09 2.22
CA GLU A 571 25.54 31.71 1.13
C GLU A 571 27.02 31.29 1.10
N GLU A 572 27.33 30.39 0.16
CA GLU A 572 28.46 30.59 -0.74
C GLU A 572 27.96 30.56 -2.18
N SER A 573 28.38 31.58 -2.92
CA SER A 573 27.84 32.05 -4.20
C SER A 573 27.98 31.05 -5.35
N SER A 574 26.85 30.67 -5.95
CA SER A 574 26.63 30.52 -7.42
C SER A 574 25.30 29.83 -7.79
N GLY A 575 24.34 29.72 -6.86
CA GLY A 575 23.11 28.93 -7.08
C GLY A 575 22.21 29.47 -8.20
N THR A 576 22.15 28.73 -9.30
CA THR A 576 21.20 28.95 -10.40
C THR A 576 19.76 28.82 -9.91
N ASP A 577 18.90 29.77 -10.30
CA ASP A 577 17.48 29.80 -9.93
C ASP A 577 16.68 28.61 -10.54
N PRO A 578 15.44 28.33 -10.08
CA PRO A 578 14.64 27.21 -10.58
C PRO A 578 14.34 27.28 -12.09
N LEU A 579 14.34 28.45 -12.72
CA LEU A 579 14.11 28.55 -14.17
C LEU A 579 15.40 28.24 -14.94
N SER A 580 16.53 28.84 -14.56
CA SER A 580 17.83 28.53 -15.20
C SER A 580 18.24 27.07 -14.99
N SER A 581 17.87 26.46 -13.86
CA SER A 581 18.11 25.04 -13.62
C SER A 581 17.29 24.12 -14.52
N PHE A 582 16.03 24.46 -14.83
CA PHE A 582 15.24 23.69 -15.80
C PHE A 582 15.70 23.94 -17.23
N GLU A 583 16.11 25.17 -17.55
CA GLU A 583 16.73 25.50 -18.83
C GLU A 583 18.02 24.69 -19.08
N ALA A 584 18.80 24.43 -18.03
CA ALA A 584 19.94 23.51 -18.09
C ALA A 584 19.53 22.05 -18.38
N VAL A 585 18.37 21.58 -17.90
CA VAL A 585 17.81 20.27 -18.28
C VAL A 585 17.45 20.25 -19.76
N LEU A 586 16.80 21.32 -20.25
CA LEU A 586 16.40 21.45 -21.66
C LEU A 586 17.58 21.51 -22.62
N SER A 587 18.64 22.25 -22.27
CA SER A 587 19.86 22.41 -23.09
C SER A 587 20.91 21.31 -22.87
N GLY A 588 20.75 20.52 -21.80
CA GLY A 588 21.61 19.39 -21.46
C GLY A 588 21.02 18.07 -21.93
N SER A 589 20.48 17.29 -20.99
CA SER A 589 20.03 15.91 -21.24
C SER A 589 18.91 15.80 -22.29
N VAL A 590 18.01 16.79 -22.37
CA VAL A 590 16.93 16.80 -23.37
C VAL A 590 17.46 17.03 -24.78
N GLU A 591 18.45 17.92 -24.95
CA GLU A 591 19.09 18.16 -26.24
C GLU A 591 19.88 16.92 -26.71
N GLU A 592 20.64 16.29 -25.81
CA GLU A 592 21.39 15.06 -26.10
C GLU A 592 20.48 13.88 -26.42
N TYR A 593 19.32 13.77 -25.76
CA TYR A 593 18.29 12.80 -26.12
C TYR A 593 17.73 13.06 -27.52
N SER A 594 17.41 14.32 -27.84
CA SER A 594 16.88 14.69 -29.16
C SER A 594 17.88 14.41 -30.29
N LYS A 595 19.18 14.66 -30.07
CA LYS A 595 20.25 14.31 -31.01
C LYS A 595 20.31 12.79 -31.24
N ALA A 596 20.29 11.99 -30.17
CA ALA A 596 20.33 10.54 -30.27
C ALA A 596 19.08 9.96 -30.98
N ALA A 597 17.89 10.49 -30.71
CA ALA A 597 16.67 10.12 -31.40
C ALA A 597 16.71 10.47 -32.90
N LYS A 598 17.26 11.64 -33.23
CA LYS A 598 17.47 12.08 -34.62
C LYS A 598 18.46 11.19 -35.38
N GLU A 599 19.50 10.67 -34.72
CA GLU A 599 20.42 9.73 -35.35
C GLU A 599 19.79 8.37 -35.72
N LEU A 600 18.72 7.99 -35.01
CA LEU A 600 17.90 6.81 -35.33
C LEU A 600 16.88 7.11 -36.44
N GLY A 601 16.35 8.34 -36.46
CA GLY A 601 15.45 8.83 -37.51
C GLY A 601 14.04 8.24 -37.45
N GLY A 602 13.25 8.50 -38.49
CA GLY A 602 11.90 7.95 -38.65
C GLY A 602 10.94 8.35 -37.51
N LEU A 603 10.11 7.41 -37.08
CA LEU A 603 9.13 7.65 -36.00
C LEU A 603 9.81 7.97 -34.66
N VAL A 604 11.04 7.53 -34.43
CA VAL A 604 11.78 7.84 -33.18
C VAL A 604 12.16 9.32 -33.12
N GLU A 605 12.64 9.87 -34.23
CA GLU A 605 12.88 11.32 -34.35
C GLU A 605 11.58 12.09 -34.16
N GLU A 606 10.52 11.71 -34.87
CA GLU A 606 9.20 12.36 -34.77
C GLU A 606 8.65 12.35 -33.34
N GLN A 607 8.69 11.20 -32.67
CA GLN A 607 8.24 11.05 -31.29
C GLN A 607 9.05 11.94 -30.33
N SER A 608 10.36 12.04 -30.55
CA SER A 608 11.22 12.90 -29.73
C SER A 608 10.88 14.39 -29.85
N THR A 609 10.40 14.85 -31.01
CA THR A 609 10.02 16.26 -31.19
C THR A 609 8.85 16.66 -30.29
N PHE A 610 7.85 15.79 -30.15
CA PHE A 610 6.70 16.02 -29.27
C PHE A 610 7.06 15.88 -27.80
N PHE A 611 7.97 14.98 -27.44
CA PHE A 611 8.49 14.90 -26.07
C PHE A 611 9.23 16.19 -25.66
N VAL A 612 10.11 16.70 -26.54
CA VAL A 612 10.79 17.99 -26.32
C VAL A 612 9.79 19.15 -26.27
N ALA A 613 8.73 19.11 -27.09
CA ALA A 613 7.66 20.12 -27.04
C ALA A 613 6.91 20.09 -25.70
N ALA A 614 6.59 18.91 -25.15
CA ALA A 614 5.95 18.78 -23.85
C ALA A 614 6.79 19.40 -22.72
N LEU A 615 8.10 19.12 -22.70
CA LEU A 615 9.04 19.71 -21.73
C LEU A 615 9.18 21.23 -21.88
N LYS A 616 9.08 21.77 -23.11
CA LYS A 616 9.04 23.23 -23.33
C LYS A 616 7.75 23.86 -22.81
N GLU A 617 6.60 23.19 -22.95
CA GLU A 617 5.34 23.63 -22.34
C GLU A 617 5.40 23.53 -20.80
N GLU A 618 6.06 22.50 -20.26
CA GLU A 618 6.33 22.38 -18.83
C GLU A 618 7.19 23.56 -18.33
N PHE A 619 8.19 23.97 -19.09
CA PHE A 619 8.98 25.17 -18.76
C PHE A 619 8.14 26.45 -18.77
N LYS A 620 7.22 26.61 -19.72
CA LYS A 620 6.29 27.76 -19.72
C LYS A 620 5.38 27.73 -18.49
N LEU A 621 4.90 26.55 -18.08
CA LEU A 621 4.14 26.40 -16.84
C LEU A 621 4.98 26.82 -15.63
N LEU A 622 6.25 26.41 -15.55
CA LEU A 622 7.18 26.81 -14.49
C LEU A 622 7.41 28.34 -14.50
N GLN A 623 7.57 28.95 -15.67
CA GLN A 623 7.69 30.41 -15.79
C GLN A 623 6.44 31.13 -15.28
N ASN A 624 5.24 30.61 -15.59
CA ASN A 624 3.98 31.14 -15.07
C ASN A 624 3.89 30.93 -13.55
N ALA A 625 4.11 29.71 -13.07
CA ALA A 625 4.06 29.33 -11.67
C ALA A 625 5.02 30.16 -10.82
N SER A 626 6.19 30.53 -11.35
CA SER A 626 7.13 31.41 -10.64
C SER A 626 6.54 32.79 -10.30
N LYS A 627 5.63 33.32 -11.12
CA LYS A 627 5.12 34.70 -11.04
C LYS A 627 3.69 34.81 -10.52
N MET A 628 3.05 33.70 -10.19
CA MET A 628 1.63 33.69 -9.82
C MET A 628 1.33 32.70 -8.68
N ALA A 629 0.25 32.98 -7.96
CA ALA A 629 -0.35 32.00 -7.05
C ALA A 629 -1.03 30.87 -7.85
N LYS A 630 -1.17 29.68 -7.23
CA LYS A 630 -1.87 28.53 -7.82
C LYS A 630 -3.25 28.96 -8.31
N PRO A 631 -3.53 28.89 -9.63
CA PRO A 631 -4.82 29.27 -10.18
C PRO A 631 -5.89 28.24 -9.79
N GLY A 632 -7.17 28.60 -9.94
CA GLY A 632 -8.28 27.66 -9.75
C GLY A 632 -8.20 26.47 -10.73
N ALA A 633 -8.89 25.37 -10.41
CA ALA A 633 -8.77 24.08 -11.10
C ALA A 633 -8.92 24.19 -12.64
N ASP A 634 -9.92 24.91 -13.14
CA ASP A 634 -10.16 25.08 -14.58
C ASP A 634 -9.00 25.81 -15.29
N ALA A 635 -8.49 26.86 -14.66
CA ALA A 635 -7.37 27.63 -15.20
C ALA A 635 -6.05 26.85 -15.12
N PHE A 636 -5.84 26.07 -14.06
CA PHE A 636 -4.69 25.18 -13.97
C PHE A 636 -4.76 24.07 -15.03
N GLN A 637 -5.92 23.44 -15.20
CA GLN A 637 -6.14 22.42 -16.22
C GLN A 637 -5.89 22.96 -17.63
N ALA A 638 -6.33 24.19 -17.93
CA ALA A 638 -6.04 24.85 -19.19
C ALA A 638 -4.53 25.06 -19.45
N MET A 639 -3.74 25.28 -18.39
CA MET A 639 -2.27 25.36 -18.50
C MET A 639 -1.61 23.99 -18.69
N LEU A 640 -2.24 22.91 -18.21
CA LEU A 640 -1.76 21.54 -18.40
C LEU A 640 -2.08 20.97 -19.79
N THR A 641 -3.13 21.48 -20.46
CA THR A 641 -3.58 20.98 -21.77
C THR A 641 -2.46 20.90 -22.82
N PRO A 642 -1.62 21.93 -23.05
CA PRO A 642 -0.55 21.85 -24.05
C PRO A 642 0.51 20.79 -23.73
N ILE A 643 0.77 20.53 -22.44
CA ILE A 643 1.68 19.46 -22.00
C ILE A 643 1.03 18.11 -22.33
N ALA A 644 -0.23 17.93 -21.92
CA ALA A 644 -0.99 16.69 -22.13
C ALA A 644 -1.18 16.36 -23.62
N GLU A 645 -1.43 17.35 -24.48
CA GLU A 645 -1.56 17.15 -25.94
C GLU A 645 -0.25 16.65 -26.55
N ASN A 646 0.89 17.21 -26.16
CA ASN A 646 2.19 16.75 -26.64
C ASN A 646 2.54 15.35 -26.11
N MET A 647 2.22 15.05 -24.84
CA MET A 647 2.36 13.70 -24.27
C MET A 647 1.46 12.69 -25.01
N GLY A 648 0.24 13.09 -25.37
CA GLY A 648 -0.69 12.27 -26.16
C GLY A 648 -0.12 11.92 -27.53
N LYS A 649 0.45 12.90 -28.24
CA LYS A 649 1.11 12.67 -29.54
C LYS A 649 2.32 11.73 -29.45
N VAL A 650 3.09 11.78 -28.36
CA VAL A 650 4.16 10.80 -28.09
C VAL A 650 3.61 9.37 -28.06
N GLY A 651 2.45 9.15 -27.42
CA GLY A 651 1.77 7.86 -27.41
C GLY A 651 1.18 7.47 -28.77
N GLU A 652 0.57 8.42 -29.49
CA GLU A 652 0.00 8.20 -30.82
C GLU A 652 1.06 7.74 -31.82
N ILE A 653 2.24 8.36 -31.83
CA ILE A 653 3.33 7.97 -32.75
C ILE A 653 3.80 6.53 -32.49
N ALA A 654 3.87 6.10 -31.23
CA ALA A 654 4.20 4.70 -30.91
C ALA A 654 3.19 3.71 -31.50
N SER A 655 1.91 4.11 -31.60
CA SER A 655 0.84 3.30 -32.20
C SER A 655 0.83 3.29 -33.73
N GLN A 656 1.52 4.24 -34.38
CA GLN A 656 1.65 4.31 -35.85
C GLN A 656 2.71 3.35 -36.39
N ALA A 657 3.57 2.80 -35.52
CA ALA A 657 4.61 1.87 -35.91
C ALA A 657 4.03 0.62 -36.60
N PRO A 658 4.54 0.23 -37.79
CA PRO A 658 4.07 -0.97 -38.46
C PRO A 658 4.39 -2.23 -37.64
N PRO A 659 3.63 -3.33 -37.82
CA PRO A 659 3.94 -4.58 -37.14
C PRO A 659 5.39 -5.02 -37.41
N ARG A 660 6.16 -5.21 -36.34
CA ARG A 660 7.60 -5.55 -36.35
C ARG A 660 8.52 -4.40 -36.80
N ASP A 661 8.11 -3.15 -36.57
CA ASP A 661 9.02 -2.01 -36.70
C ASP A 661 10.31 -2.25 -35.89
N PRO A 662 11.50 -2.05 -36.47
CA PRO A 662 12.78 -2.29 -35.78
C PRO A 662 12.95 -1.39 -34.55
N PHE A 663 12.29 -0.24 -34.49
CA PHE A 663 12.37 0.70 -33.38
C PHE A 663 11.18 0.62 -32.42
N GLN A 664 10.33 -0.42 -32.49
CA GLN A 664 9.17 -0.54 -31.61
C GLN A 664 9.53 -0.42 -30.12
N ASN A 665 10.64 -1.03 -29.68
CA ASN A 665 11.08 -0.92 -28.29
C ASN A 665 11.58 0.49 -27.92
N HIS A 666 12.07 1.29 -28.88
CA HIS A 666 12.44 2.68 -28.65
C HIS A 666 11.19 3.55 -28.46
N LEU A 667 10.21 3.34 -29.34
CA LEU A 667 8.93 4.04 -29.29
C LEU A 667 8.16 3.74 -28.00
N ASN A 668 8.14 2.46 -27.60
CA ASN A 668 7.49 2.03 -26.36
C ASN A 668 8.25 2.53 -25.11
N ALA A 669 9.58 2.57 -25.15
CA ALA A 669 10.35 3.09 -24.03
C ALA A 669 9.95 4.52 -23.68
N LEU A 670 9.80 5.38 -24.69
CA LEU A 670 9.35 6.76 -24.46
C LEU A 670 7.84 6.84 -24.18
N SER A 671 6.96 6.13 -24.91
CA SER A 671 5.50 6.24 -24.70
C SER A 671 5.04 5.75 -23.33
N GLU A 672 5.72 4.75 -22.77
CA GLU A 672 5.39 4.19 -21.46
C GLU A 672 5.97 5.03 -20.31
N SER A 673 7.00 5.84 -20.57
CA SER A 673 7.63 6.71 -19.56
C SER A 673 7.25 8.19 -19.67
N VAL A 674 6.62 8.62 -20.76
CA VAL A 674 6.22 10.03 -20.98
C VAL A 674 5.30 10.57 -19.89
N GLY A 675 4.53 9.68 -19.22
CA GLY A 675 3.69 10.00 -18.07
C GLY A 675 4.41 10.74 -16.94
N ALA A 676 5.74 10.60 -16.84
CA ALA A 676 6.58 11.31 -15.87
C ALA A 676 6.41 12.83 -15.92
N LEU A 677 6.13 13.43 -17.09
CA LEU A 677 5.89 14.87 -17.23
C LEU A 677 4.60 15.33 -16.53
N GLY A 678 3.72 14.41 -16.14
CA GLY A 678 2.54 14.69 -15.34
C GLY A 678 2.82 15.10 -13.89
N TRP A 679 4.09 15.09 -13.45
CA TRP A 679 4.48 15.42 -12.07
C TRP A 679 4.00 16.81 -11.63
N VAL A 680 3.87 17.75 -12.57
CA VAL A 680 3.38 19.11 -12.31
C VAL A 680 1.97 19.14 -11.72
N ALA A 681 1.19 18.07 -11.89
CA ALA A 681 -0.17 17.91 -11.37
C ALA A 681 -0.25 17.01 -10.12
N VAL A 682 0.88 16.63 -9.52
CA VAL A 682 0.94 15.75 -8.33
C VAL A 682 1.02 16.59 -7.06
N ASP A 683 0.03 16.44 -6.16
CA ASP A 683 -0.13 17.29 -4.97
C ASP A 683 0.65 16.82 -3.70
N SER A 684 1.46 15.75 -3.77
CA SER A 684 2.19 15.27 -2.57
C SER A 684 3.54 14.58 -2.80
N THR A 685 3.71 13.83 -3.90
CA THR A 685 4.93 13.04 -4.13
C THR A 685 5.37 13.02 -5.60
N PRO A 686 5.79 14.17 -6.18
CA PRO A 686 6.15 14.25 -7.60
C PRO A 686 7.41 13.46 -7.96
N VAL A 687 8.41 13.37 -7.06
CA VAL A 687 9.66 12.61 -7.34
C VAL A 687 9.42 11.09 -7.43
N PRO A 688 8.71 10.43 -6.49
CA PRO A 688 8.30 9.03 -6.65
C PRO A 688 7.45 8.80 -7.91
N PHE A 689 6.53 9.71 -8.21
CA PHE A 689 5.71 9.62 -9.43
C PHE A 689 6.57 9.59 -10.70
N ILE A 690 7.56 10.48 -10.82
CA ILE A 690 8.50 10.48 -11.95
C ILE A 690 9.28 9.16 -12.01
N ALA A 691 9.69 8.61 -10.86
CA ALA A 691 10.43 7.36 -10.80
C ALA A 691 9.59 6.16 -11.29
N ASP A 692 8.34 6.07 -10.85
CA ASP A 692 7.41 5.00 -11.24
C ASP A 692 7.13 5.05 -12.75
N MET A 693 6.87 6.25 -13.29
CA MET A 693 6.65 6.43 -14.73
C MET A 693 7.91 6.13 -15.54
N ALA A 694 9.09 6.59 -15.09
CA ALA A 694 10.36 6.27 -15.77
C ALA A 694 10.67 4.77 -15.77
N ALA A 695 10.32 4.05 -14.70
CA ALA A 695 10.52 2.60 -14.59
C ALA A 695 9.68 1.81 -15.61
N ALA A 696 8.52 2.31 -16.03
CA ALA A 696 7.72 1.66 -17.08
C ALA A 696 8.46 1.61 -18.43
N GLY A 697 9.24 2.65 -18.76
CA GLY A 697 10.09 2.69 -19.95
C GLY A 697 11.32 1.76 -19.87
N GLU A 698 11.83 1.51 -18.66
CA GLU A 698 13.06 0.71 -18.42
C GLU A 698 12.97 -0.73 -18.92
N PHE A 699 11.76 -1.31 -18.88
CA PHE A 699 11.52 -2.64 -19.43
C PHE A 699 11.82 -2.71 -20.94
N TYR A 700 11.41 -1.68 -21.69
CA TYR A 700 11.63 -1.61 -23.13
C TYR A 700 13.07 -1.21 -23.47
N ILE A 701 13.69 -0.36 -22.65
CA ILE A 701 15.12 -0.05 -22.75
C ILE A 701 15.96 -1.33 -22.55
N SER A 702 15.62 -2.16 -21.57
CA SER A 702 16.32 -3.43 -21.34
C SER A 702 16.20 -4.37 -22.54
N LYS A 703 15.03 -4.43 -23.17
CA LYS A 703 14.79 -5.21 -24.38
C LYS A 703 15.58 -4.70 -25.57
N LEU A 704 15.56 -3.39 -25.84
CA LEU A 704 16.28 -2.82 -26.99
C LEU A 704 17.79 -2.99 -26.82
N LEU A 705 18.33 -2.79 -25.62
CA LEU A 705 19.77 -3.04 -25.36
C LEU A 705 20.13 -4.51 -25.59
N MET A 706 19.28 -5.45 -25.14
CA MET A 706 19.51 -6.87 -25.37
C MET A 706 19.43 -7.26 -26.86
N GLU A 707 18.53 -6.63 -27.61
CA GLU A 707 18.32 -6.87 -29.04
C GLU A 707 19.50 -6.34 -29.89
N TYR A 708 20.05 -5.20 -29.52
CA TYR A 708 21.06 -4.49 -30.32
C TYR A 708 22.51 -4.73 -29.87
N LYS A 709 22.77 -5.30 -28.69
CA LYS A 709 24.13 -5.49 -28.12
C LYS A 709 25.17 -6.22 -28.98
N LYS A 710 24.74 -6.90 -30.05
CA LYS A 710 25.62 -7.62 -30.99
C LYS A 710 25.60 -7.05 -32.41
N LYS A 711 24.91 -5.92 -32.62
CA LYS A 711 24.80 -5.28 -33.93
C LYS A 711 25.84 -4.15 -34.03
N ASP A 712 26.31 -3.90 -35.25
CA ASP A 712 27.36 -2.90 -35.52
C ASP A 712 26.91 -1.47 -35.20
N ASP A 713 25.60 -1.22 -35.13
CA ASP A 713 24.99 0.07 -34.81
C ASP A 713 24.61 0.24 -33.32
N PHE A 714 25.00 -0.69 -32.44
CA PHE A 714 24.64 -0.70 -31.01
C PHE A 714 24.83 0.66 -30.31
N ALA A 715 25.90 1.38 -30.63
CA ALA A 715 26.22 2.68 -30.02
C ALA A 715 25.09 3.71 -30.14
N LYS A 716 24.32 3.70 -31.24
CA LYS A 716 23.19 4.62 -31.44
C LYS A 716 22.01 4.30 -30.51
N HIS A 717 21.74 3.01 -30.32
CA HIS A 717 20.67 2.51 -29.45
C HIS A 717 21.02 2.67 -27.97
N GLU A 718 22.29 2.48 -27.64
CA GLU A 718 22.83 2.77 -26.33
C GLU A 718 22.76 4.26 -26.02
N ALA A 719 23.14 5.13 -26.97
CA ALA A 719 23.05 6.58 -26.82
C ALA A 719 21.59 7.05 -26.57
N PHE A 720 20.63 6.55 -27.36
CA PHE A 720 19.20 6.81 -27.13
C PHE A 720 18.78 6.42 -25.71
N SER A 721 19.11 5.19 -25.30
CA SER A 721 18.74 4.65 -23.99
C SER A 721 19.35 5.43 -22.83
N LYS A 722 20.65 5.72 -22.92
CA LYS A 722 21.40 6.48 -21.92
C LYS A 722 20.84 7.89 -21.78
N ASN A 723 20.58 8.57 -22.89
CA ASN A 723 20.13 9.95 -22.87
C ASN A 723 18.67 10.08 -22.41
N LEU A 724 17.79 9.12 -22.75
CA LEU A 724 16.43 9.10 -22.23
C LEU A 724 16.42 8.93 -20.69
N LYS A 725 17.25 8.02 -20.16
CA LYS A 725 17.42 7.86 -18.71
C LYS A 725 17.97 9.14 -18.06
N ALA A 726 18.91 9.82 -18.72
CA ALA A 726 19.47 11.07 -18.23
C ALA A 726 18.41 12.17 -18.09
N VAL A 727 17.49 12.28 -19.05
CA VAL A 727 16.35 13.23 -18.96
C VAL A 727 15.54 13.00 -17.68
N TYR A 728 15.13 11.76 -17.39
CA TYR A 728 14.37 11.46 -16.18
C TYR A 728 15.19 11.60 -14.89
N ALA A 729 16.50 11.31 -14.93
CA ALA A 729 17.38 11.53 -13.80
C ALA A 729 17.51 13.03 -13.46
N ASP A 730 17.71 13.87 -14.47
CA ASP A 730 17.83 15.31 -14.29
C ASP A 730 16.50 15.97 -13.91
N LEU A 731 15.38 15.50 -14.48
CA LEU A 731 14.04 15.93 -14.06
C LEU A 731 13.79 15.59 -12.59
N LYS A 732 14.13 14.38 -12.13
CA LYS A 732 14.03 14.01 -10.71
C LYS A 732 14.90 14.91 -9.83
N LYS A 733 16.14 15.19 -10.23
CA LYS A 733 17.04 16.09 -9.49
C LYS A 733 16.45 17.50 -9.40
N TYR A 734 15.93 18.01 -10.50
CA TYR A 734 15.27 19.31 -10.58
C TYR A 734 14.07 19.40 -9.63
N VAL A 735 13.13 18.46 -9.75
CA VAL A 735 11.90 18.43 -8.92
C VAL A 735 12.24 18.21 -7.46
N LYS A 736 13.21 17.33 -7.14
CA LYS A 736 13.71 17.14 -5.77
C LYS A 736 14.31 18.42 -5.19
N LYS A 737 14.94 19.26 -6.01
CA LYS A 737 15.57 20.51 -5.56
C LYS A 737 14.56 21.65 -5.35
N TYR A 738 13.58 21.80 -6.24
CA TYR A 738 12.72 23.00 -6.28
C TYR A 738 11.23 22.76 -6.02
N HIS A 739 10.76 21.51 -6.14
CA HIS A 739 9.34 21.12 -6.12
C HIS A 739 9.11 19.82 -5.32
N THR A 740 9.62 19.80 -4.08
CA THR A 740 9.73 18.60 -3.23
C THR A 740 8.41 17.89 -2.93
N THR A 741 7.34 18.65 -2.73
CA THR A 741 6.02 18.13 -2.32
C THR A 741 4.98 18.22 -3.43
N GLN A 742 5.01 19.30 -4.21
CA GLN A 742 4.14 19.56 -5.36
C GLN A 742 4.79 20.67 -6.19
N LEU A 743 4.21 20.99 -7.35
CA LEU A 743 4.58 22.19 -8.10
C LEU A 743 4.51 23.42 -7.18
N SER A 744 5.64 24.10 -7.04
CA SER A 744 5.78 25.31 -6.23
C SER A 744 5.21 26.50 -7.00
N TRP A 745 4.64 27.47 -6.29
CA TRP A 745 4.03 28.66 -6.90
C TRP A 745 4.62 29.93 -6.26
N ASN A 746 4.62 31.02 -7.01
CA ASN A 746 5.06 32.35 -6.59
C ASN A 746 6.49 32.40 -6.00
N TYR A 747 7.45 31.76 -6.67
CA TYR A 747 8.84 31.67 -6.23
C TYR A 747 9.80 32.63 -6.95
N ALA A 748 9.29 33.59 -7.73
CA ALA A 748 10.08 34.61 -8.41
C ALA A 748 10.61 35.75 -7.49
N SER A 749 10.54 35.60 -6.17
CA SER A 749 11.08 36.59 -5.22
C SER A 749 11.56 35.94 -3.93
N SER A 750 12.78 35.40 -3.99
CA SER A 750 13.63 35.14 -2.82
C SER A 750 15.06 35.23 -3.31
N SER A 751 15.46 36.46 -3.66
CA SER A 751 16.84 36.87 -3.93
C SER A 751 17.21 37.94 -2.92
#